data_AF-A0A0A3J012-F1
#
_entry.id   AF-A0A0A3J012-F1
#
_cell.length_a   1.000
_cell.length_b   1.000
_cell.length_c   1.000
_cell.angle_alpha   90.00
_cell.angle_beta   90.00
_cell.angle_gamma   90.00
#
_symmetry.space_group_name_H-M   'P 1'
#
loop_
_entity.id
_entity.type
_entity.pdbx_description
1 polymer ?
#
loop_
_entity_poly.entity_id
_entity_poly.type
_entity_poly.pdbx_seq_one_letter_code
_entity_poly.pdbx_strand_id
1 'polypeptide(L)'
;MVVLKKASVLLSATALSIGLLAPVASATTVDERMERLPIQVAQTNAKVTKQDLINRMKELFPTEFSNLTEKDFYMNTGYSYPGDSTVRYELSFSKQLKDQYVYGNLIFAGADLQLEHFYYQPPETKEAFFPAKVSESEAQKIADKMVKQLASAAGYQLSTTDDIYTPSNLTQPVQYTFTYRKAEGDIPVADRYLQVTVQGDGQLIAFYNSGTKKGNFTYDDASKKQDTTAVQTKVQDAIEAQLFYLLTPNYHTGGAEAKLVYRPSSQIVSGVHAVSGDWVTLDGLSASLPKEQKITPIAPQPLPPRQPDITEDQAEQLALSFLQTEIPGVTLTIDSIYETTSYTGKQVYMIQYNYEYAGENIGTTLSIDKATGEIIEYYNIKYDLAAQMKEDQKKGTLSQKDALQQAVDSIKKWAPSYANEYAMPVAEAHYFEHNDSYYFSFPRIVNGLAVEGDQITVNIGAAGDLLGLSIMTYSDVKWPTVADVVSKEEATKQLKESLSLQLQYMNIPNVGNDEHYSLIYQPLFKENSYSMIDAKTGKWLSSNEKEEYPAVEHPTAAQELNHLIRMGALEVDENFNPDAAISKGEALKVLMKSLTYSYDYYPQGELESKFFDNIQPTDELYPLMMAAVAIGILDESDKGLKADAKLSREEVAKWAVRMLNLEAAAKHGDIYQLGYTDAAKVSSDKRGYVALAYAMGLLNAENNQANPQQEMTYAELAKMTVLLANEMKEYNIYR
;
A
#
# COMPACT_ATOMS: atom_id res chain seq x y z
N MET A 1 1.94 -65.80 26.41
CA MET A 1 3.17 -65.66 25.62
C MET A 1 2.80 -65.57 24.14
N VAL A 2 2.48 -64.37 23.64
CA VAL A 2 2.58 -63.99 22.22
C VAL A 2 2.83 -62.48 22.21
N VAL A 3 3.86 -62.10 21.47
CA VAL A 3 4.46 -60.76 21.36
C VAL A 3 3.65 -59.93 20.37
N LEU A 4 3.16 -58.76 20.77
CA LEU A 4 2.59 -57.75 19.86
C LEU A 4 3.67 -56.71 19.53
N LYS A 5 4.16 -56.77 18.29
CA LYS A 5 5.07 -55.79 17.69
C LYS A 5 4.33 -54.47 17.51
N LYS A 6 4.85 -53.39 18.12
CA LYS A 6 4.47 -52.01 17.81
C LYS A 6 5.03 -51.66 16.44
N ALA A 7 4.16 -51.46 15.45
CA ALA A 7 4.49 -50.79 14.21
C ALA A 7 4.19 -49.30 14.39
N SER A 8 5.22 -48.50 14.55
CA SER A 8 5.15 -47.04 14.52
C SER A 8 4.97 -46.62 13.07
N VAL A 9 3.76 -46.22 12.69
CA VAL A 9 3.51 -45.53 11.43
C VAL A 9 4.01 -44.10 11.60
N LEU A 10 5.15 -43.79 10.99
CA LEU A 10 5.56 -42.41 10.76
C LEU A 10 4.53 -41.78 9.81
N LEU A 11 3.60 -41.01 10.36
CA LEU A 11 2.85 -40.00 9.62
C LEU A 11 3.84 -38.89 9.25
N SER A 12 4.40 -38.97 8.05
CA SER A 12 5.07 -37.85 7.41
C SER A 12 4.01 -36.79 7.09
N ALA A 13 3.81 -35.86 8.03
CA ALA A 13 3.13 -34.61 7.76
C ALA A 13 4.01 -33.78 6.81
N THR A 14 3.74 -33.86 5.51
CA THR A 14 4.11 -32.80 4.57
C THR A 14 3.31 -31.57 4.95
N ALA A 15 3.88 -30.75 5.84
CA ALA A 15 3.42 -29.40 6.07
C ALA A 15 3.59 -28.63 4.75
N LEU A 16 2.48 -28.41 4.04
CA LEU A 16 2.33 -27.29 3.13
C LEU A 16 2.38 -26.03 3.99
N SER A 17 3.59 -25.55 4.26
CA SER A 17 3.83 -24.22 4.79
C SER A 17 3.56 -23.22 3.66
N ILE A 18 2.28 -22.90 3.46
CA ILE A 18 1.90 -21.67 2.76
C ILE A 18 2.35 -20.54 3.68
N GLY A 19 3.43 -19.87 3.30
CA GLY A 19 4.04 -18.79 4.04
C GLY A 19 3.08 -17.61 4.16
N LEU A 20 2.40 -17.51 5.30
CA LEU A 20 1.83 -16.29 5.86
C LEU A 20 2.95 -15.39 6.37
N LEU A 21 3.79 -14.87 5.47
CA LEU A 21 4.67 -13.72 5.70
C LEU A 21 4.90 -13.02 4.35
N ALA A 22 3.86 -12.37 3.85
CA ALA A 22 4.02 -11.40 2.77
C ALA A 22 4.46 -10.06 3.41
N PRO A 23 5.57 -9.44 2.99
CA PRO A 23 5.83 -8.05 3.34
C PRO A 23 4.77 -7.18 2.68
N VAL A 24 4.05 -6.42 3.51
CA VAL A 24 3.13 -5.36 3.08
C VAL A 24 3.97 -4.20 2.58
N ALA A 25 3.82 -3.83 1.30
CA ALA A 25 3.91 -2.47 0.73
C ALA A 25 4.45 -2.45 -0.72
N SER A 26 3.62 -2.92 -1.64
CA SER A 26 3.02 -2.01 -2.62
C SER A 26 1.53 -2.35 -2.60
N ALA A 27 0.68 -1.34 -2.51
CA ALA A 27 -0.76 -1.53 -2.72
C ALA A 27 -0.98 -1.87 -4.19
N THR A 28 -0.67 -3.11 -4.58
CA THR A 28 -1.29 -3.71 -5.74
C THR A 28 -2.76 -3.86 -5.39
N THR A 29 -3.63 -3.32 -6.24
CA THR A 29 -5.07 -3.47 -6.09
C THR A 29 -5.38 -4.96 -5.96
N VAL A 30 -6.42 -5.30 -5.19
CA VAL A 30 -6.93 -6.67 -5.08
C VAL A 30 -7.15 -7.30 -6.48
N ASP A 31 -7.39 -6.47 -7.50
CA ASP A 31 -7.42 -6.83 -8.93
C ASP A 31 -6.18 -7.59 -9.42
N GLU A 32 -4.96 -7.13 -9.12
CA GLU A 32 -3.74 -7.81 -9.62
C GLU A 32 -3.51 -9.17 -8.95
N ARG A 33 -3.95 -9.35 -7.70
CA ARG A 33 -3.87 -10.66 -7.02
C ARG A 33 -4.91 -11.65 -7.54
N MET A 34 -6.05 -11.16 -8.03
CA MET A 34 -7.10 -11.99 -8.63
C MET A 34 -6.78 -12.41 -10.06
N GLU A 35 -5.89 -11.71 -10.75
CA GLU A 35 -5.82 -11.83 -12.21
C GLU A 35 -5.40 -13.21 -12.73
N ARG A 36 -4.53 -14.00 -12.08
CA ARG A 36 -4.00 -15.24 -12.72
C ARG A 36 -3.56 -16.30 -11.72
N LEU A 37 -4.43 -17.25 -11.37
CA LEU A 37 -3.96 -18.50 -10.77
C LEU A 37 -2.96 -19.17 -11.75
N PRO A 38 -1.72 -19.44 -11.30
CA PRO A 38 -0.69 -19.97 -12.19
C PRO A 38 -1.04 -21.38 -12.65
N ILE A 39 -0.98 -21.63 -13.97
CA ILE A 39 -1.09 -22.96 -14.56
C ILE A 39 0.25 -23.67 -14.35
N GLN A 40 0.27 -24.63 -13.42
CA GLN A 40 1.47 -25.44 -13.17
C GLN A 40 1.81 -26.30 -14.39
N VAL A 41 3.06 -26.25 -14.82
CA VAL A 41 3.59 -27.13 -15.87
C VAL A 41 4.00 -28.45 -15.22
N ALA A 42 3.54 -29.58 -15.78
CA ALA A 42 3.94 -30.90 -15.29
C ALA A 42 5.47 -31.05 -15.28
N GLN A 43 6.03 -31.49 -14.14
CA GLN A 43 7.48 -31.63 -13.91
C GLN A 43 8.22 -32.43 -14.99
N THR A 44 7.54 -33.31 -15.71
CA THR A 44 8.10 -34.17 -16.75
C THR A 44 8.46 -33.46 -18.06
N ASN A 45 8.10 -32.18 -18.23
CA ASN A 45 8.36 -31.38 -19.44
C ASN A 45 9.35 -30.21 -19.25
N ALA A 46 9.91 -30.03 -18.03
CA ALA A 46 10.79 -28.90 -17.73
C ALA A 46 12.20 -29.09 -18.33
N LYS A 47 12.61 -28.17 -19.22
CA LYS A 47 13.96 -28.13 -19.81
C LYS A 47 14.99 -27.41 -18.94
N VAL A 48 14.53 -26.62 -17.96
CA VAL A 48 15.35 -25.79 -17.08
C VAL A 48 15.53 -26.49 -15.74
N THR A 49 16.78 -26.60 -15.29
CA THR A 49 17.13 -27.22 -14.02
C THR A 49 17.38 -26.17 -12.94
N LYS A 50 17.34 -26.59 -11.67
CA LYS A 50 17.77 -25.76 -10.53
C LYS A 50 19.19 -25.22 -10.72
N GLN A 51 20.09 -26.01 -11.31
CA GLN A 51 21.47 -25.59 -11.54
C GLN A 51 21.56 -24.49 -12.60
N ASP A 52 20.71 -24.52 -13.63
CA ASP A 52 20.65 -23.46 -14.65
C ASP A 52 20.22 -22.13 -14.02
N LEU A 53 19.22 -22.16 -13.11
CA LEU A 53 18.78 -20.97 -12.38
C LEU A 53 19.87 -20.43 -11.46
N ILE A 54 20.58 -21.30 -10.73
CA ILE A 54 21.70 -20.90 -9.86
C ILE A 54 22.84 -20.28 -10.67
N ASN A 55 23.17 -20.86 -11.83
CA ASN A 55 24.19 -20.31 -12.73
C ASN A 55 23.78 -18.93 -13.23
N ARG A 56 22.52 -18.78 -13.68
CA ARG A 56 21.99 -17.50 -14.15
C ARG A 56 21.98 -16.44 -13.06
N MET A 57 21.60 -16.81 -11.83
CA MET A 57 21.66 -15.93 -10.67
C MET A 57 23.10 -15.45 -10.41
N LYS A 58 24.10 -16.33 -10.43
CA LYS A 58 25.51 -15.96 -10.24
C LYS A 58 26.08 -15.09 -11.36
N GLU A 59 25.56 -15.19 -12.58
CA GLU A 59 25.94 -14.29 -13.67
C GLU A 59 25.44 -12.87 -13.43
N LEU A 60 24.20 -12.72 -12.95
CA LEU A 60 23.58 -11.43 -12.65
C LEU A 60 24.13 -10.82 -11.36
N PHE A 61 24.42 -11.68 -10.38
CA PHE A 61 24.82 -11.31 -9.03
C PHE A 61 26.12 -12.05 -8.63
N PRO A 62 27.27 -11.69 -9.23
CA PRO A 62 28.52 -12.45 -9.08
C PRO A 62 29.17 -12.32 -7.70
N THR A 63 28.88 -11.24 -6.99
CA THR A 63 29.50 -10.92 -5.68
C THR A 63 28.54 -11.15 -4.51
N GLU A 64 27.25 -11.12 -4.80
CA GLU A 64 26.17 -11.33 -3.88
C GLU A 64 25.98 -12.84 -3.64
N PHE A 65 25.38 -13.22 -2.51
CA PHE A 65 25.08 -14.63 -2.19
C PHE A 65 26.27 -15.58 -2.02
N SER A 66 27.50 -15.08 -1.85
CA SER A 66 28.69 -15.91 -1.59
C SER A 66 28.59 -16.80 -0.33
N ASN A 67 27.70 -16.45 0.61
CA ASN A 67 27.41 -17.23 1.82
C ASN A 67 26.39 -18.37 1.58
N LEU A 68 25.81 -18.48 0.38
CA LEU A 68 24.83 -19.51 0.02
C LEU A 68 25.51 -20.64 -0.76
N THR A 69 25.02 -21.85 -0.53
CA THR A 69 25.41 -23.07 -1.23
C THR A 69 24.23 -23.60 -2.03
N GLU A 70 24.47 -24.53 -2.96
CA GLU A 70 23.41 -25.15 -3.76
C GLU A 70 22.27 -25.74 -2.89
N LYS A 71 22.59 -26.22 -1.68
CA LYS A 71 21.61 -26.81 -0.74
C LYS A 71 20.64 -25.79 -0.15
N ASP A 72 21.02 -24.51 -0.13
CA ASP A 72 20.20 -23.43 0.43
C ASP A 72 19.10 -22.97 -0.55
N PHE A 73 19.17 -23.40 -1.82
CA PHE A 73 18.23 -23.04 -2.86
C PHE A 73 17.14 -24.10 -3.09
N TYR A 74 15.93 -23.64 -3.38
CA TYR A 74 14.76 -24.43 -3.71
C TYR A 74 14.20 -23.96 -5.05
N MET A 75 13.70 -24.90 -5.86
CA MET A 75 13.09 -24.60 -7.15
C MET A 75 11.67 -25.16 -7.16
N ASN A 76 10.69 -24.29 -7.43
CA ASN A 76 9.31 -24.71 -7.61
C ASN A 76 9.07 -25.26 -9.02
N THR A 77 7.94 -25.93 -9.22
CA THR A 77 7.51 -26.32 -10.58
C THR A 77 7.28 -25.08 -11.43
N GLY A 78 7.77 -25.10 -12.67
CA GLY A 78 7.53 -23.99 -13.57
C GLY A 78 6.04 -23.75 -13.79
N TYR A 79 5.65 -22.50 -13.96
CA TYR A 79 4.25 -22.12 -14.16
C TYR A 79 4.10 -21.13 -15.31
N SER A 80 2.88 -21.01 -15.82
CA SER A 80 2.51 -20.02 -16.83
C SER A 80 1.19 -19.38 -16.44
N TYR A 81 0.84 -18.27 -17.08
CA TYR A 81 -0.43 -17.62 -16.82
C TYR A 81 -1.40 -17.83 -17.99
N PRO A 82 -2.73 -17.81 -17.76
CA PRO A 82 -3.70 -17.74 -18.85
C PRO A 82 -3.36 -16.59 -19.82
N GLY A 83 -3.37 -16.87 -21.13
CA GLY A 83 -3.01 -15.89 -22.17
C GLY A 83 -1.50 -15.64 -22.34
N ASP A 84 -0.64 -16.23 -21.51
CA ASP A 84 0.83 -16.14 -21.64
C ASP A 84 1.49 -17.52 -21.50
N SER A 85 1.88 -18.08 -22.64
CA SER A 85 2.59 -19.36 -22.70
C SER A 85 4.03 -19.34 -22.16
N THR A 86 4.54 -18.18 -21.74
CA THR A 86 5.89 -18.03 -21.19
C THR A 86 5.98 -18.75 -19.84
N VAL A 87 6.76 -19.82 -19.79
CA VAL A 87 7.02 -20.56 -18.55
C VAL A 87 7.96 -19.76 -17.65
N ARG A 88 7.60 -19.63 -16.38
CA ARG A 88 8.34 -18.98 -15.31
C ARG A 88 8.91 -20.01 -14.36
N TYR A 89 10.13 -19.78 -13.90
CA TYR A 89 10.85 -20.64 -12.99
C TYR A 89 11.28 -19.85 -11.77
N GLU A 90 10.87 -20.30 -10.59
CA GLU A 90 11.22 -19.66 -9.34
C GLU A 90 12.40 -20.37 -8.68
N LEU A 91 13.41 -19.60 -8.29
CA LEU A 91 14.51 -20.00 -7.43
C LEU A 91 14.42 -19.22 -6.12
N SER A 92 14.11 -19.89 -5.02
CA SER A 92 14.04 -19.27 -3.69
C SER A 92 15.15 -19.80 -2.79
N PHE A 93 15.52 -19.05 -1.77
CA PHE A 93 16.45 -19.48 -0.75
C PHE A 93 16.09 -18.86 0.59
N SER A 94 16.49 -19.55 1.65
CA SER A 94 16.50 -18.98 2.98
C SER A 94 17.61 -19.57 3.83
N LYS A 95 18.18 -18.75 4.71
CA LYS A 95 19.29 -19.19 5.56
C LYS A 95 19.41 -18.33 6.80
N GLN A 96 19.63 -18.97 7.93
CA GLN A 96 20.07 -18.29 9.14
C GLN A 96 21.56 -17.93 9.00
N LEU A 97 21.89 -16.64 9.01
CA LEU A 97 23.26 -16.11 9.06
C LEU A 97 23.48 -15.45 10.43
N LYS A 98 24.19 -16.14 11.33
CA LYS A 98 24.31 -15.73 12.75
C LYS A 98 22.92 -15.52 13.38
N ASP A 99 22.63 -14.33 13.89
CA ASP A 99 21.37 -13.98 14.55
C ASP A 99 20.32 -13.39 13.60
N GLN A 100 20.62 -13.31 12.30
CA GLN A 100 19.72 -12.77 11.28
C GLN A 100 19.31 -13.84 10.27
N TYR A 101 18.06 -13.78 9.83
CA TYR A 101 17.53 -14.65 8.79
C TYR A 101 17.56 -13.91 7.47
N VAL A 102 18.10 -14.54 6.43
CA VAL A 102 18.04 -14.02 5.06
C VAL A 102 17.11 -14.88 4.23
N TYR A 103 16.37 -14.22 3.35
CA TYR A 103 15.48 -14.85 2.39
C TYR A 103 15.55 -14.10 1.07
N GLY A 104 15.35 -14.80 -0.03
CA GLY A 104 15.13 -14.17 -1.32
C GLY A 104 14.53 -15.13 -2.33
N ASN A 105 13.98 -14.56 -3.40
CA ASN A 105 13.46 -15.31 -4.52
C ASN A 105 13.75 -14.60 -5.85
N LEU A 106 13.92 -15.40 -6.89
CA LEU A 106 14.15 -14.98 -8.26
C LEU A 106 13.14 -15.69 -9.16
N ILE A 107 12.48 -14.96 -10.03
CA ILE A 107 11.61 -15.51 -11.06
C ILE A 107 12.26 -15.23 -12.42
N PHE A 108 12.48 -16.31 -13.17
CA PHE A 108 13.03 -16.25 -14.51
C PHE A 108 11.98 -16.67 -15.54
N ALA A 109 11.83 -15.89 -16.61
CA ALA A 109 10.88 -16.13 -17.67
C ALA A 109 11.55 -16.73 -18.92
N GLY A 110 10.90 -17.72 -19.51
CA GLY A 110 11.27 -18.32 -20.80
C GLY A 110 12.53 -19.21 -20.76
N ALA A 111 12.89 -19.74 -21.92
CA ALA A 111 14.07 -20.62 -22.07
C ALA A 111 15.41 -19.86 -22.00
N ASP A 112 15.39 -18.55 -22.15
CA ASP A 112 16.53 -17.63 -22.05
C ASP A 112 16.73 -17.09 -20.62
N LEU A 113 15.88 -17.49 -19.67
CA LEU A 113 15.98 -17.12 -18.25
C LEU A 113 16.12 -15.61 -18.05
N GLN A 114 15.18 -14.85 -18.62
CA GLN A 114 15.09 -13.41 -18.40
C GLN A 114 14.66 -13.17 -16.96
N LEU A 115 15.34 -12.27 -16.25
CA LEU A 115 14.91 -11.91 -14.90
C LEU A 115 13.58 -11.14 -14.99
N GLU A 116 12.56 -11.69 -14.35
CA GLU A 116 11.23 -11.09 -14.23
C GLU A 116 11.07 -10.40 -12.87
N HIS A 117 11.44 -11.11 -11.82
CA HIS A 117 11.32 -10.65 -10.44
C HIS A 117 12.54 -11.09 -9.64
N PHE A 118 13.00 -10.22 -8.75
CA PHE A 118 13.99 -10.52 -7.73
C PHE A 118 13.58 -9.79 -6.45
N TYR A 119 13.62 -10.51 -5.34
CA TYR A 119 13.53 -9.93 -4.01
C TYR A 119 14.56 -10.59 -3.11
N TYR A 120 15.20 -9.78 -2.28
CA TYR A 120 16.18 -10.23 -1.31
C TYR A 120 16.07 -9.38 -0.06
N GLN A 121 15.90 -10.05 1.08
CA GLN A 121 16.02 -9.48 2.39
C GLN A 121 17.44 -9.76 2.92
N PRO A 122 18.37 -8.80 2.79
CA PRO A 122 19.72 -8.95 3.31
C PRO A 122 19.73 -8.95 4.85
N PRO A 123 20.83 -9.43 5.46
CA PRO A 123 21.10 -9.17 6.86
C PRO A 123 21.11 -7.65 7.08
N GLU A 124 20.36 -7.15 8.05
CA GLU A 124 20.35 -5.73 8.37
C GLU A 124 21.72 -5.28 8.88
N THR A 125 22.30 -4.30 8.17
CA THR A 125 23.56 -3.68 8.56
C THR A 125 23.32 -2.23 8.96
N LYS A 126 24.11 -1.71 9.90
CA LYS A 126 24.04 -0.28 10.29
C LYS A 126 24.15 0.67 9.09
N GLU A 127 24.91 0.26 8.06
CA GLU A 127 25.15 1.01 6.83
C GLU A 127 23.88 1.18 5.96
N ALA A 128 22.88 0.33 6.15
CA ALA A 128 21.62 0.36 5.40
C ALA A 128 20.65 1.44 5.90
N PHE A 129 20.84 1.95 7.11
CA PHE A 129 19.94 2.89 7.76
C PHE A 129 20.43 4.32 7.65
N PHE A 130 19.57 5.29 8.00
CA PHE A 130 19.98 6.69 8.02
C PHE A 130 21.05 6.96 9.11
N PRO A 131 22.14 7.68 8.76
CA PRO A 131 22.52 8.12 7.42
C PRO A 131 23.05 6.95 6.57
N ALA A 132 22.46 6.77 5.39
CA ALA A 132 22.82 5.68 4.49
C ALA A 132 24.27 5.79 4.02
N LYS A 133 24.93 4.64 3.84
CA LYS A 133 26.30 4.58 3.29
C LYS A 133 26.37 5.08 1.85
N VAL A 134 25.38 4.77 1.03
CA VAL A 134 25.29 5.24 -0.35
C VAL A 134 24.25 6.36 -0.47
N SER A 135 24.63 7.38 -1.22
CA SER A 135 23.71 8.42 -1.68
C SER A 135 22.76 7.89 -2.75
N GLU A 136 21.65 8.59 -2.99
CA GLU A 136 20.72 8.30 -4.09
C GLU A 136 21.44 8.23 -5.46
N SER A 137 22.39 9.14 -5.72
CA SER A 137 23.17 9.12 -6.97
C SER A 137 24.10 7.90 -7.09
N GLU A 138 24.64 7.41 -5.98
CA GLU A 138 25.43 6.18 -5.96
C GLU A 138 24.55 4.94 -6.13
N ALA A 139 23.39 4.93 -5.48
CA ALA A 139 22.37 3.89 -5.65
C ALA A 139 21.87 3.82 -7.11
N GLN A 140 21.65 4.97 -7.75
CA GLN A 140 21.26 5.04 -9.16
C GLN A 140 22.31 4.39 -10.07
N LYS A 141 23.61 4.61 -9.80
CA LYS A 141 24.70 3.97 -10.58
C LYS A 141 24.68 2.44 -10.43
N ILE A 142 24.28 1.93 -9.28
CA ILE A 142 24.12 0.50 -9.02
C ILE A 142 22.93 -0.04 -9.83
N ALA A 143 21.79 0.66 -9.80
CA ALA A 143 20.62 0.32 -10.60
C ALA A 143 20.91 0.34 -12.10
N ASP A 144 21.59 1.39 -12.60
CA ASP A 144 22.00 1.52 -14.01
C ASP A 144 22.88 0.35 -14.46
N LYS A 145 23.77 -0.12 -13.57
CA LYS A 145 24.65 -1.26 -13.86
C LYS A 145 23.84 -2.55 -14.00
N MET A 146 22.88 -2.79 -13.11
CA MET A 146 21.99 -3.97 -13.19
C MET A 146 21.21 -3.95 -14.51
N VAL A 147 20.56 -2.84 -14.84
CA VAL A 147 19.77 -2.70 -16.07
C VAL A 147 20.64 -2.95 -17.31
N LYS A 148 21.85 -2.41 -17.36
CA LYS A 148 22.80 -2.62 -18.49
C LYS A 148 23.25 -4.08 -18.66
N GLN A 149 23.20 -4.91 -17.62
CA GLN A 149 23.54 -6.34 -17.72
C GLN A 149 22.41 -7.18 -18.33
N LEU A 150 21.20 -6.65 -18.40
CA LEU A 150 20.02 -7.35 -18.92
C LEU A 150 19.88 -7.13 -20.43
N ALA A 151 19.96 -8.21 -21.21
CA ALA A 151 19.64 -8.15 -22.64
C ALA A 151 18.20 -7.68 -22.90
N SER A 152 17.27 -7.99 -21.99
CA SER A 152 15.86 -7.55 -22.03
C SER A 152 15.68 -6.05 -21.81
N ALA A 153 16.69 -5.34 -21.29
CA ALA A 153 16.62 -3.91 -21.02
C ALA A 153 16.97 -3.04 -22.24
N ALA A 154 17.14 -3.62 -23.43
CA ALA A 154 17.38 -2.86 -24.65
C ALA A 154 16.25 -1.86 -24.91
N GLY A 155 16.60 -0.58 -25.02
CA GLY A 155 15.65 0.52 -25.24
C GLY A 155 14.89 0.98 -23.99
N TYR A 156 15.28 0.56 -22.78
CA TYR A 156 14.80 1.15 -21.54
C TYR A 156 15.62 2.38 -21.16
N GLN A 157 14.95 3.39 -20.62
CA GLN A 157 15.55 4.66 -20.19
C GLN A 157 15.05 5.00 -18.79
N LEU A 158 15.91 5.61 -17.96
CA LEU A 158 15.53 6.06 -16.62
C LEU A 158 14.41 7.10 -16.72
N SER A 159 13.32 6.88 -15.98
CA SER A 159 12.23 7.83 -15.82
C SER A 159 12.57 8.82 -14.72
N THR A 160 12.24 10.10 -14.92
CA THR A 160 12.42 11.16 -13.91
C THR A 160 11.11 11.59 -13.25
N THR A 161 9.98 11.00 -13.68
CA THR A 161 8.63 11.40 -13.26
C THR A 161 7.95 10.37 -12.35
N ASP A 162 8.52 9.17 -12.22
CA ASP A 162 7.94 8.04 -11.48
C ASP A 162 8.69 7.70 -10.18
N ASP A 163 9.73 8.48 -9.83
CA ASP A 163 10.53 8.23 -8.62
C ASP A 163 9.77 8.72 -7.38
N ILE A 164 9.04 7.80 -6.76
CA ILE A 164 8.39 8.02 -5.46
C ILE A 164 9.46 7.82 -4.38
N TYR A 165 10.07 8.91 -3.90
CA TYR A 165 10.85 8.86 -2.67
C TYR A 165 9.88 8.96 -1.48
N THR A 166 9.56 7.82 -0.88
CA THR A 166 8.92 7.77 0.44
C THR A 166 10.01 7.61 1.50
N PRO A 167 10.35 8.66 2.25
CA PRO A 167 11.35 8.56 3.31
C PRO A 167 10.94 7.51 4.34
N SER A 168 11.78 6.50 4.52
CA SER A 168 11.63 5.46 5.55
C SER A 168 11.73 6.05 6.95
N ASN A 169 11.07 5.43 7.94
CA ASN A 169 11.34 5.78 9.34
C ASN A 169 12.80 5.44 9.71
N LEU A 170 13.32 6.04 10.80
CA LEU A 170 14.74 5.88 11.16
C LEU A 170 15.08 4.44 11.58
N THR A 171 14.07 3.64 11.94
CA THR A 171 14.19 2.22 12.30
C THR A 171 14.14 1.28 11.09
N GLN A 172 13.90 1.79 9.88
CA GLN A 172 13.90 1.02 8.64
C GLN A 172 15.11 1.34 7.77
N PRO A 173 15.59 0.37 6.97
CA PRO A 173 16.63 0.64 5.98
C PRO A 173 16.18 1.71 4.99
N VAL A 174 17.10 2.61 4.64
CA VAL A 174 16.89 3.53 3.52
C VAL A 174 16.83 2.71 2.24
N GLN A 175 15.87 3.01 1.37
CA GLN A 175 15.72 2.37 0.07
C GLN A 175 15.56 3.43 -1.02
N TYR A 176 16.20 3.18 -2.15
CA TYR A 176 16.09 4.00 -3.35
C TYR A 176 15.52 3.15 -4.47
N THR A 177 14.39 3.57 -5.03
CA THR A 177 13.72 2.86 -6.12
C THR A 177 13.77 3.70 -7.38
N PHE A 178 14.24 3.08 -8.46
CA PHE A 178 14.41 3.71 -9.77
C PHE A 178 13.55 3.01 -10.80
N THR A 179 12.79 3.77 -11.57
CA THR A 179 11.94 3.24 -12.64
C THR A 179 12.56 3.52 -14.01
N TYR A 180 12.71 2.49 -14.84
CA TYR A 180 13.16 2.60 -16.22
C TYR A 180 12.01 2.23 -17.14
N ARG A 181 11.65 3.07 -18.10
CA ARG A 181 10.56 2.78 -19.06
C ARG A 181 11.11 2.38 -20.41
N LYS A 182 10.46 1.41 -21.06
CA LYS A 182 10.76 1.05 -22.45
C LYS A 182 10.37 2.22 -23.35
N ALA A 183 11.22 2.56 -24.30
CA ALA A 183 10.91 3.49 -25.37
C ALA A 183 10.95 2.78 -26.74
N GLU A 184 10.01 3.13 -27.61
CA GLU A 184 10.06 2.81 -29.04
C GLU A 184 10.40 4.10 -29.79
N GLY A 185 11.64 4.20 -30.26
CA GLY A 185 12.25 5.48 -30.59
C GLY A 185 12.38 6.35 -29.32
N ASP A 186 11.80 7.55 -29.35
CA ASP A 186 11.79 8.50 -28.22
C ASP A 186 10.46 8.50 -27.45
N ILE A 187 9.54 7.57 -27.75
CA ILE A 187 8.19 7.53 -27.17
C ILE A 187 8.10 6.39 -26.16
N PRO A 188 7.72 6.66 -24.89
CA PRO A 188 7.61 5.62 -23.86
C PRO A 188 6.45 4.66 -24.13
N VAL A 189 6.60 3.42 -23.69
CA VAL A 189 5.56 2.39 -23.66
C VAL A 189 5.04 2.28 -22.22
N ALA A 190 3.76 2.59 -22.01
CA ALA A 190 3.20 2.94 -20.71
C ALA A 190 3.28 1.82 -19.66
N ASP A 191 3.01 0.58 -20.06
CA ASP A 191 2.95 -0.62 -19.22
C ASP A 191 4.27 -1.41 -19.18
N ARG A 192 5.31 -0.97 -19.89
CA ARG A 192 6.61 -1.65 -19.96
C ARG A 192 7.68 -0.87 -19.22
N TYR A 193 7.96 -1.32 -18.01
CA TYR A 193 8.96 -0.71 -17.14
C TYR A 193 9.77 -1.77 -16.38
N LEU A 194 10.96 -1.37 -15.96
CA LEU A 194 11.79 -2.05 -14.98
C LEU A 194 11.80 -1.20 -13.73
N GLN A 195 11.69 -1.83 -12.57
CA GLN A 195 11.90 -1.18 -11.30
C GLN A 195 13.10 -1.83 -10.61
N VAL A 196 14.00 -1.01 -10.06
CA VAL A 196 15.17 -1.48 -9.33
C VAL A 196 15.22 -0.80 -7.97
N THR A 197 15.31 -1.59 -6.90
CA THR A 197 15.43 -1.06 -5.53
C THR A 197 16.81 -1.39 -4.95
N VAL A 198 17.49 -0.35 -4.50
CA VAL A 198 18.82 -0.39 -3.88
C VAL A 198 18.72 0.09 -2.44
N GLN A 199 19.22 -0.70 -1.50
CA GLN A 199 19.25 -0.36 -0.08
C GLN A 199 20.38 0.63 0.23
N GLY A 200 20.27 1.33 1.36
CA GLY A 200 21.22 2.37 1.81
C GLY A 200 22.66 1.91 2.00
N ASP A 201 22.93 0.60 2.06
CA ASP A 201 24.28 0.02 2.10
C ASP A 201 24.86 -0.29 0.70
N GLY A 202 24.07 -0.08 -0.35
CA GLY A 202 24.41 -0.35 -1.75
C GLY A 202 24.00 -1.73 -2.25
N GLN A 203 23.31 -2.56 -1.47
CA GLN A 203 22.81 -3.84 -1.94
C GLN A 203 21.57 -3.68 -2.83
N LEU A 204 21.51 -4.41 -3.94
CA LEU A 204 20.29 -4.54 -4.73
C LEU A 204 19.36 -5.52 -4.01
N ILE A 205 18.16 -5.06 -3.65
CA ILE A 205 17.21 -5.84 -2.82
C ILE A 205 15.91 -6.17 -3.55
N ALA A 206 15.57 -5.43 -4.62
CA ALA A 206 14.45 -5.79 -5.47
C ALA A 206 14.67 -5.41 -6.93
N PHE A 207 14.08 -6.20 -7.82
CA PHE A 207 13.94 -5.89 -9.23
C PHE A 207 12.61 -6.45 -9.73
N TYR A 208 11.92 -5.67 -10.57
CA TYR A 208 10.70 -6.08 -11.24
C TYR A 208 10.74 -5.67 -12.70
N ASN A 209 10.29 -6.56 -13.59
CA ASN A 209 10.16 -6.32 -15.02
C ASN A 209 8.74 -6.65 -15.44
N SER A 210 7.96 -5.62 -15.79
CA SER A 210 6.56 -5.79 -16.18
C SER A 210 6.39 -6.45 -17.55
N GLY A 211 7.43 -6.51 -18.38
CA GLY A 211 7.33 -6.83 -19.81
C GLY A 211 8.12 -8.06 -20.26
N THR A 212 7.93 -9.22 -19.63
CA THR A 212 8.60 -10.49 -20.01
C THR A 212 7.85 -11.30 -21.08
N LYS A 213 6.58 -10.96 -21.37
CA LYS A 213 5.80 -11.58 -22.45
C LYS A 213 6.55 -11.45 -23.76
N LYS A 214 6.78 -12.59 -24.43
CA LYS A 214 7.33 -12.63 -25.78
C LYS A 214 6.18 -12.50 -26.77
N GLY A 215 6.21 -11.45 -27.59
CA GLY A 215 5.25 -11.19 -28.65
C GLY A 215 5.90 -10.41 -29.78
N ASN A 216 5.33 -10.50 -30.98
CA ASN A 216 5.75 -9.66 -32.10
C ASN A 216 5.01 -8.32 -31.97
N PHE A 217 5.41 -7.53 -30.98
CA PHE A 217 4.73 -6.28 -30.67
C PHE A 217 4.74 -5.36 -31.89
N THR A 218 3.56 -4.83 -32.20
CA THR A 218 3.39 -3.84 -33.26
C THR A 218 3.00 -2.51 -32.64
N TYR A 219 3.37 -1.43 -33.29
CA TYR A 219 3.13 -0.07 -32.81
C TYR A 219 2.48 0.73 -33.93
N ASP A 220 1.61 1.66 -33.55
CA ASP A 220 1.18 2.69 -34.47
C ASP A 220 2.36 3.46 -35.06
N ASP A 221 2.20 3.87 -36.32
CA ASP A 221 3.20 4.67 -37.01
C ASP A 221 3.17 6.13 -36.51
N ALA A 222 4.10 6.48 -35.63
CA ALA A 222 4.22 7.82 -35.06
C ALA A 222 4.38 8.95 -36.08
N SER A 223 4.75 8.65 -37.34
CA SER A 223 4.79 9.67 -38.40
C SER A 223 3.39 10.10 -38.88
N LYS A 224 2.35 9.32 -38.56
CA LYS A 224 0.95 9.59 -38.90
C LYS A 224 0.17 10.27 -37.77
N LYS A 225 0.83 10.64 -36.67
CA LYS A 225 0.17 11.31 -35.55
C LYS A 225 -0.40 12.66 -35.99
N GLN A 226 -1.52 13.03 -35.39
CA GLN A 226 -2.11 14.35 -35.55
C GLN A 226 -1.23 15.44 -34.92
N ASP A 227 -1.44 16.67 -35.33
CA ASP A 227 -0.74 17.82 -34.77
C ASP A 227 -1.07 17.97 -33.27
N THR A 228 -0.03 18.07 -32.44
CA THR A 228 -0.19 18.17 -30.98
C THR A 228 -1.01 19.38 -30.56
N THR A 229 -0.91 20.52 -31.28
CA THR A 229 -1.67 21.74 -30.95
C THR A 229 -3.16 21.55 -31.25
N ALA A 230 -3.49 20.86 -32.34
CA ALA A 230 -4.86 20.53 -32.69
C ALA A 230 -5.50 19.59 -31.64
N VAL A 231 -4.77 18.55 -31.22
CA VAL A 231 -5.21 17.62 -30.16
C VAL A 231 -5.34 18.36 -28.82
N GLN A 232 -4.37 19.21 -28.48
CA GLN A 232 -4.43 20.02 -27.26
C GLN A 232 -5.66 20.93 -27.24
N THR A 233 -5.99 21.59 -28.36
CA THR A 233 -7.20 22.41 -28.47
C THR A 233 -8.45 21.58 -28.29
N LYS A 234 -8.54 20.40 -28.93
CA LYS A 234 -9.65 19.45 -28.76
C LYS A 234 -9.83 19.05 -27.28
N VAL A 235 -8.74 18.76 -26.57
CA VAL A 235 -8.77 18.42 -25.15
C VAL A 235 -9.18 19.62 -24.31
N GLN A 236 -8.61 20.80 -24.56
CA GLN A 236 -8.98 22.05 -23.87
C GLN A 236 -10.46 22.40 -24.04
N ASP A 237 -11.03 22.20 -25.22
CA ASP A 237 -12.45 22.48 -25.47
C ASP A 237 -13.37 21.52 -24.71
N ALA A 238 -12.92 20.27 -24.49
CA ALA A 238 -13.66 19.26 -23.75
C ALA A 238 -13.51 19.37 -22.22
N ILE A 239 -12.45 20.02 -21.71
CA ILE A 239 -12.22 20.13 -20.25
C ILE A 239 -13.35 20.92 -19.58
N GLU A 240 -13.96 20.26 -18.60
CA GLU A 240 -14.92 20.81 -17.66
C GLU A 240 -14.59 20.28 -16.27
N ALA A 241 -14.50 21.16 -15.27
CA ALA A 241 -14.20 20.77 -13.90
C ALA A 241 -15.40 20.08 -13.26
N GLN A 242 -15.19 18.88 -12.73
CA GLN A 242 -16.18 18.14 -11.95
C GLN A 242 -15.84 18.24 -10.47
N LEU A 243 -16.83 18.60 -9.64
CA LEU A 243 -16.71 18.64 -8.19
C LEU A 243 -17.14 17.30 -7.59
N PHE A 244 -16.34 16.75 -6.69
CA PHE A 244 -16.64 15.52 -5.96
C PHE A 244 -15.94 15.53 -4.60
N TYR A 245 -16.30 14.58 -3.73
CA TYR A 245 -15.56 14.35 -2.49
C TYR A 245 -14.45 13.34 -2.75
N LEU A 246 -13.22 13.67 -2.36
CA LEU A 246 -12.13 12.72 -2.23
C LEU A 246 -12.06 12.26 -0.77
N LEU A 247 -12.18 10.97 -0.55
CA LEU A 247 -12.04 10.36 0.77
C LEU A 247 -10.62 9.81 0.94
N THR A 248 -9.90 10.31 1.95
CA THR A 248 -8.57 9.82 2.31
C THR A 248 -8.67 9.03 3.61
N PRO A 249 -8.44 7.71 3.58
CA PRO A 249 -8.48 6.89 4.79
C PRO A 249 -7.41 7.35 5.78
N ASN A 250 -7.79 7.46 7.05
CA ASN A 250 -6.87 7.63 8.15
C ASN A 250 -6.72 6.28 8.85
N TYR A 251 -5.71 5.53 8.42
CA TYR A 251 -5.45 4.18 8.91
C TYR A 251 -5.14 4.14 10.42
N HIS A 252 -4.69 5.26 11.03
CA HIS A 252 -4.45 5.36 12.48
C HIS A 252 -5.74 5.41 13.31
N THR A 253 -6.80 6.01 12.78
CA THR A 253 -8.08 6.18 13.49
C THR A 253 -9.15 5.21 13.02
N GLY A 254 -8.94 4.54 11.88
CA GLY A 254 -9.98 3.79 11.16
C GLY A 254 -11.08 4.68 10.55
N GLY A 255 -10.96 6.00 10.71
CA GLY A 255 -11.83 6.98 10.08
C GLY A 255 -11.30 7.41 8.71
N ALA A 256 -11.97 8.41 8.11
CA ALA A 256 -11.50 9.01 6.87
C ALA A 256 -11.75 10.51 6.85
N GLU A 257 -10.86 11.25 6.20
CA GLU A 257 -11.02 12.67 5.93
C GLU A 257 -11.62 12.87 4.55
N ALA A 258 -12.65 13.69 4.44
CA ALA A 258 -13.23 14.09 3.17
C ALA A 258 -12.73 15.48 2.76
N LYS A 259 -12.27 15.61 1.52
CA LYS A 259 -11.96 16.89 0.87
C LYS A 259 -12.88 17.09 -0.34
N LEU A 260 -13.24 18.34 -0.61
CA LEU A 260 -13.88 18.70 -1.88
C LEU A 260 -12.81 19.02 -2.89
N VAL A 261 -12.89 18.42 -4.07
CA VAL A 261 -11.86 18.55 -5.10
C VAL A 261 -12.47 18.68 -6.49
N TYR A 262 -11.74 19.37 -7.37
CA TYR A 262 -12.03 19.47 -8.79
C TYR A 262 -11.06 18.61 -9.60
N ARG A 263 -11.59 17.89 -10.59
CA ARG A 263 -10.80 17.21 -11.63
C ARG A 263 -11.53 17.23 -12.98
N PRO A 264 -10.85 17.01 -14.12
CA PRO A 264 -11.51 16.78 -15.40
C PRO A 264 -12.30 15.47 -15.40
N SER A 265 -13.33 15.35 -16.24
CA SER A 265 -13.98 14.05 -16.48
C SER A 265 -12.96 12.92 -16.71
N SER A 266 -13.15 11.76 -16.07
CA SER A 266 -12.24 10.61 -16.16
C SER A 266 -11.99 10.16 -17.61
N GLN A 267 -12.97 10.35 -18.49
CA GLN A 267 -12.87 10.01 -19.92
C GLN A 267 -11.89 10.92 -20.67
N ILE A 268 -11.69 12.15 -20.21
CA ILE A 268 -10.68 13.05 -20.77
C ILE A 268 -9.30 12.56 -20.39
N VAL A 269 -9.16 12.07 -19.15
CA VAL A 269 -7.89 11.57 -18.60
C VAL A 269 -7.42 10.31 -19.34
N SER A 270 -8.30 9.50 -19.95
CA SER A 270 -7.88 8.35 -20.77
C SER A 270 -7.13 8.73 -22.06
N GLY A 271 -7.31 9.97 -22.53
CA GLY A 271 -6.54 10.56 -23.63
C GLY A 271 -7.14 10.37 -25.02
N VAL A 272 -6.33 10.73 -26.02
CA VAL A 272 -6.73 10.78 -27.44
C VAL A 272 -5.79 9.92 -28.26
N HIS A 273 -6.35 9.01 -29.05
CA HIS A 273 -5.62 8.20 -30.01
C HIS A 273 -4.95 9.11 -31.05
N ALA A 274 -3.63 9.06 -31.13
CA ALA A 274 -2.82 10.04 -31.84
C ALA A 274 -2.97 9.96 -33.36
N VAL A 275 -3.31 8.80 -33.92
CA VAL A 275 -3.46 8.63 -35.38
C VAL A 275 -4.87 9.03 -35.83
N SER A 276 -5.91 8.43 -35.25
CA SER A 276 -7.30 8.71 -35.66
C SER A 276 -7.87 9.99 -35.07
N GLY A 277 -7.33 10.44 -33.92
CA GLY A 277 -7.85 11.55 -33.16
C GLY A 277 -9.08 11.18 -32.33
N ASP A 278 -9.45 9.91 -32.23
CA ASP A 278 -10.57 9.45 -31.40
C ASP A 278 -10.22 9.47 -29.91
N TRP A 279 -11.23 9.59 -29.06
CA TRP A 279 -11.07 9.46 -27.61
C TRP A 279 -10.81 8.01 -27.24
N VAL A 280 -9.92 7.81 -26.27
CA VAL A 280 -9.68 6.51 -25.64
C VAL A 280 -10.75 6.30 -24.56
N THR A 281 -11.38 5.14 -24.56
CA THR A 281 -12.44 4.74 -23.63
C THR A 281 -12.14 3.34 -23.09
N LEU A 282 -12.88 2.89 -22.08
CA LEU A 282 -12.72 1.53 -21.54
C LEU A 282 -13.06 0.46 -22.58
N ASP A 283 -13.93 0.77 -23.53
CA ASP A 283 -14.37 -0.14 -24.61
C ASP A 283 -13.61 0.07 -25.93
N GLY A 284 -12.50 0.82 -25.92
CA GLY A 284 -11.67 1.08 -27.10
C GLY A 284 -11.72 2.53 -27.58
N LEU A 285 -11.87 2.76 -28.89
CA LEU A 285 -11.84 4.12 -29.48
C LEU A 285 -13.25 4.64 -29.79
N SER A 286 -13.48 5.92 -29.48
CA SER A 286 -14.74 6.61 -29.79
C SER A 286 -14.52 8.01 -30.37
N ALA A 287 -15.27 8.35 -31.43
CA ALA A 287 -15.25 9.68 -32.03
C ALA A 287 -15.75 10.79 -31.08
N SER A 288 -16.52 10.44 -30.05
CA SER A 288 -17.11 11.36 -29.08
C SER A 288 -16.97 10.88 -27.65
N LEU A 289 -16.84 11.81 -26.69
CA LEU A 289 -16.90 11.46 -25.27
C LEU A 289 -18.31 10.95 -24.91
N PRO A 290 -18.41 9.88 -24.09
CA PRO A 290 -19.67 9.51 -23.47
C PRO A 290 -20.30 10.70 -22.72
N LYS A 291 -21.63 10.76 -22.68
CA LYS A 291 -22.32 11.80 -21.92
C LYS A 291 -22.16 11.54 -20.44
N GLU A 292 -21.88 12.58 -19.66
CA GLU A 292 -21.91 12.51 -18.20
C GLU A 292 -23.27 11.96 -17.73
N GLN A 293 -23.21 10.92 -16.90
CA GLN A 293 -24.41 10.36 -16.29
C GLN A 293 -24.83 11.22 -15.11
N LYS A 294 -26.14 11.46 -14.99
CA LYS A 294 -26.68 12.13 -13.81
C LYS A 294 -26.53 11.21 -12.60
N ILE A 295 -25.96 11.75 -11.52
CA ILE A 295 -25.89 11.07 -10.23
C ILE A 295 -27.32 10.83 -9.74
N THR A 296 -27.71 9.55 -9.67
CA THR A 296 -29.04 9.13 -9.22
C THR A 296 -28.87 7.96 -8.26
N PRO A 297 -29.57 7.96 -7.11
CA PRO A 297 -29.42 6.89 -6.14
C PRO A 297 -30.01 5.56 -6.68
N ILE A 298 -29.46 4.42 -6.25
CA ILE A 298 -29.93 3.09 -6.64
C ILE A 298 -31.40 2.87 -6.23
N ALA A 299 -31.80 3.43 -5.09
CA ALA A 299 -33.17 3.54 -4.62
C ALA A 299 -33.51 5.02 -4.31
N PRO A 300 -34.69 5.52 -4.73
CA PRO A 300 -35.05 6.91 -4.49
C PRO A 300 -35.35 7.23 -3.03
N GLN A 301 -35.55 6.23 -2.18
CA GLN A 301 -35.83 6.34 -0.76
C GLN A 301 -35.06 5.25 0.00
N PRO A 302 -34.72 5.46 1.28
CA PRO A 302 -34.11 4.44 2.12
C PRO A 302 -34.94 3.15 2.14
N LEU A 303 -34.27 2.02 1.99
CA LEU A 303 -34.86 0.70 2.17
C LEU A 303 -34.53 0.20 3.59
N PRO A 304 -35.42 -0.58 4.23
CA PRO A 304 -35.13 -1.12 5.55
C PRO A 304 -33.95 -2.10 5.48
N PRO A 305 -33.15 -2.19 6.56
CA PRO A 305 -32.09 -3.19 6.66
C PRO A 305 -32.68 -4.61 6.54
N ARG A 306 -31.86 -5.55 6.09
CA ARG A 306 -32.28 -6.94 5.87
C ARG A 306 -32.78 -7.59 7.16
N GLN A 307 -32.04 -7.42 8.25
CA GLN A 307 -32.34 -7.97 9.55
C GLN A 307 -31.64 -7.14 10.64
N PRO A 308 -32.34 -6.18 11.26
CA PRO A 308 -31.80 -5.40 12.37
C PRO A 308 -31.25 -6.30 13.49
N ASP A 309 -30.09 -5.94 14.04
CA ASP A 309 -29.48 -6.58 15.20
C ASP A 309 -29.40 -8.12 15.06
N ILE A 310 -28.80 -8.58 13.95
CA ILE A 310 -28.68 -10.00 13.67
C ILE A 310 -27.84 -10.69 14.76
N THR A 311 -28.25 -11.89 15.20
CA THR A 311 -27.47 -12.71 16.13
C THR A 311 -26.50 -13.62 15.40
N GLU A 312 -25.47 -14.14 16.09
CA GLU A 312 -24.52 -15.10 15.51
C GLU A 312 -25.21 -16.31 14.85
N ASP A 313 -26.14 -16.97 15.55
CA ASP A 313 -26.93 -18.09 14.99
C ASP A 313 -27.69 -17.69 13.71
N GLN A 314 -28.23 -16.47 13.65
CA GLN A 314 -28.96 -15.99 12.49
C GLN A 314 -28.02 -15.68 11.33
N ALA A 315 -26.83 -15.15 11.62
CA ALA A 315 -25.77 -14.92 10.64
C ALA A 315 -25.26 -16.24 10.06
N GLU A 316 -25.09 -17.28 10.88
CA GLU A 316 -24.74 -18.64 10.44
C GLU A 316 -25.79 -19.19 9.48
N GLN A 317 -27.08 -19.13 9.85
CA GLN A 317 -28.16 -19.61 8.98
C GLN A 317 -28.25 -18.83 7.67
N LEU A 318 -28.03 -17.51 7.71
CA LEU A 318 -27.96 -16.68 6.52
C LEU A 318 -26.79 -17.10 5.62
N ALA A 319 -25.60 -17.33 6.18
CA ALA A 319 -24.43 -17.77 5.44
C ALA A 319 -24.61 -19.15 4.81
N LEU A 320 -25.13 -20.13 5.57
CA LEU A 320 -25.45 -21.47 5.04
C LEU A 320 -26.43 -21.39 3.86
N SER A 321 -27.47 -20.57 3.99
CA SER A 321 -28.45 -20.37 2.92
C SER A 321 -27.87 -19.64 1.71
N PHE A 322 -26.97 -18.68 1.92
CA PHE A 322 -26.39 -17.87 0.85
C PHE A 322 -25.31 -18.64 0.07
N LEU A 323 -24.47 -19.40 0.78
CA LEU A 323 -23.31 -20.10 0.23
C LEU A 323 -23.65 -21.48 -0.35
N GLN A 324 -24.85 -22.01 -0.11
CA GLN A 324 -25.28 -23.32 -0.59
C GLN A 324 -24.91 -23.55 -2.07
N THR A 325 -24.44 -24.75 -2.39
CA THR A 325 -24.00 -25.13 -3.73
C THR A 325 -24.74 -26.39 -4.20
N GLU A 326 -25.05 -26.43 -5.50
CA GLU A 326 -25.66 -27.60 -6.16
C GLU A 326 -24.61 -28.48 -6.87
N ILE A 327 -23.32 -28.11 -6.77
CA ILE A 327 -22.23 -28.84 -7.43
C ILE A 327 -22.09 -30.24 -6.80
N PRO A 328 -22.26 -31.34 -7.58
CA PRO A 328 -22.20 -32.69 -7.03
C PRO A 328 -20.83 -33.03 -6.43
N GLY A 329 -20.84 -33.63 -5.24
CA GLY A 329 -19.60 -34.06 -4.55
C GLY A 329 -18.89 -32.95 -3.79
N VAL A 330 -19.44 -31.72 -3.78
CA VAL A 330 -18.92 -30.61 -2.99
C VAL A 330 -19.66 -30.53 -1.66
N THR A 331 -18.91 -30.39 -0.56
CA THR A 331 -19.47 -30.16 0.78
C THR A 331 -19.10 -28.76 1.25
N LEU A 332 -20.09 -27.98 1.68
CA LEU A 332 -19.88 -26.68 2.35
C LEU A 332 -19.70 -26.91 3.86
N THR A 333 -18.67 -26.32 4.44
CA THR A 333 -18.48 -26.23 5.89
C THR A 333 -18.30 -24.77 6.31
N ILE A 334 -18.84 -24.42 7.47
CA ILE A 334 -18.46 -23.21 8.21
C ILE A 334 -17.47 -23.65 9.27
N ASP A 335 -16.26 -23.13 9.20
CA ASP A 335 -15.16 -23.51 10.10
C ASP A 335 -15.19 -22.69 11.38
N SER A 336 -15.47 -21.39 11.25
CA SER A 336 -15.59 -20.48 12.38
C SER A 336 -16.43 -19.26 12.05
N ILE A 337 -17.02 -18.67 13.10
CA ILE A 337 -17.67 -17.37 13.09
C ILE A 337 -17.07 -16.59 14.23
N TYR A 338 -16.67 -15.34 13.98
CA TYR A 338 -16.23 -14.46 15.04
C TYR A 338 -16.70 -13.03 14.82
N GLU A 339 -16.98 -12.37 15.94
CA GLU A 339 -17.27 -10.95 15.98
C GLU A 339 -15.97 -10.17 15.83
N THR A 340 -15.95 -9.22 14.90
CA THR A 340 -14.80 -8.34 14.69
C THR A 340 -15.26 -6.98 14.21
N THR A 341 -14.30 -6.06 14.10
CA THR A 341 -14.49 -4.76 13.48
C THR A 341 -13.92 -4.81 12.06
N SER A 342 -14.70 -4.37 11.07
CA SER A 342 -14.22 -4.23 9.69
C SER A 342 -13.12 -3.17 9.60
N TYR A 343 -12.40 -3.16 8.47
CA TYR A 343 -11.42 -2.12 8.18
C TYR A 343 -12.00 -0.68 8.25
N THR A 344 -13.31 -0.51 8.05
CA THR A 344 -14.00 0.78 8.13
C THR A 344 -14.64 1.08 9.49
N GLY A 345 -14.34 0.29 10.53
CA GLY A 345 -14.85 0.51 11.89
C GLY A 345 -16.21 -0.12 12.19
N LYS A 346 -16.80 -0.90 11.28
CA LYS A 346 -18.12 -1.51 11.49
C LYS A 346 -18.04 -2.82 12.26
N GLN A 347 -18.99 -3.06 13.15
CA GLN A 347 -19.10 -4.35 13.85
C GLN A 347 -19.72 -5.41 12.93
N VAL A 348 -19.02 -6.53 12.73
CA VAL A 348 -19.38 -7.58 11.76
C VAL A 348 -19.26 -8.97 12.36
N TYR A 349 -20.05 -9.91 11.84
CA TYR A 349 -19.75 -11.34 11.91
C TYR A 349 -18.89 -11.70 10.69
N MET A 350 -17.64 -12.11 10.92
CA MET A 350 -16.81 -12.70 9.87
C MET A 350 -16.96 -14.22 9.91
N ILE A 351 -17.38 -14.79 8.79
CA ILE A 351 -17.70 -16.21 8.64
C ILE A 351 -16.65 -16.86 7.74
N GLN A 352 -15.84 -17.75 8.31
CA GLN A 352 -14.88 -18.56 7.57
C GLN A 352 -15.56 -19.82 7.07
N TYR A 353 -15.53 -20.04 5.75
CA TYR A 353 -16.18 -21.19 5.13
C TYR A 353 -15.27 -21.87 4.12
N ASN A 354 -15.51 -23.16 3.89
CA ASN A 354 -14.79 -23.96 2.90
C ASN A 354 -15.75 -24.78 2.02
N TYR A 355 -15.30 -25.03 0.80
CA TYR A 355 -15.80 -26.11 -0.04
C TYR A 355 -14.76 -27.24 -0.07
N GLU A 356 -15.20 -28.44 0.29
CA GLU A 356 -14.42 -29.66 0.14
C GLU A 356 -14.86 -30.42 -1.12
N TYR A 357 -13.90 -30.79 -1.97
CA TYR A 357 -14.10 -31.65 -3.13
C TYR A 357 -12.92 -32.59 -3.32
N ALA A 358 -13.18 -33.90 -3.45
CA ALA A 358 -12.17 -34.92 -3.70
C ALA A 358 -10.96 -34.92 -2.74
N GLY A 359 -11.14 -34.45 -1.49
CA GLY A 359 -10.09 -34.36 -0.47
C GLY A 359 -9.23 -33.09 -0.55
N GLU A 360 -9.57 -32.16 -1.43
CA GLU A 360 -9.02 -30.80 -1.49
C GLU A 360 -10.02 -29.80 -0.90
N ASN A 361 -9.50 -28.79 -0.20
CA ASN A 361 -10.29 -27.74 0.45
C ASN A 361 -9.92 -26.38 -0.13
N ILE A 362 -10.93 -25.58 -0.44
CA ILE A 362 -10.78 -24.17 -0.78
C ILE A 362 -11.73 -23.34 0.09
N GLY A 363 -11.22 -22.29 0.71
CA GLY A 363 -11.99 -21.48 1.64
C GLY A 363 -11.68 -20.00 1.57
N THR A 364 -12.62 -19.21 2.06
CA THR A 364 -12.51 -17.76 2.18
C THR A 364 -13.46 -17.27 3.28
N THR A 365 -13.70 -15.96 3.33
CA THR A 365 -14.54 -15.32 4.32
C THR A 365 -15.77 -14.65 3.70
N LEU A 366 -16.82 -14.50 4.51
CA LEU A 366 -18.03 -13.73 4.24
C LEU A 366 -18.25 -12.80 5.44
N SER A 367 -18.51 -11.51 5.21
CA SER A 367 -18.75 -10.54 6.28
C SER A 367 -20.20 -10.07 6.30
N ILE A 368 -20.84 -10.13 7.47
CA ILE A 368 -22.23 -9.70 7.71
C ILE A 368 -22.24 -8.56 8.73
N ASP A 369 -22.86 -7.43 8.40
CA ASP A 369 -23.04 -6.29 9.30
C ASP A 369 -23.96 -6.69 10.47
N LYS A 370 -23.49 -6.53 11.72
CA LYS A 370 -24.25 -6.93 12.92
C LYS A 370 -25.52 -6.09 13.12
N ALA A 371 -25.48 -4.81 12.76
CA ALA A 371 -26.60 -3.90 12.99
C ALA A 371 -27.70 -4.09 11.95
N THR A 372 -27.37 -4.51 10.73
CA THR A 372 -28.33 -4.56 9.61
C THR A 372 -28.59 -5.96 9.05
N GLY A 373 -27.77 -6.96 9.40
CA GLY A 373 -27.85 -8.32 8.88
C GLY A 373 -27.56 -8.42 7.38
N GLU A 374 -26.83 -7.45 6.84
CA GLU A 374 -26.53 -7.31 5.42
C GLU A 374 -25.17 -7.91 5.09
N ILE A 375 -25.05 -8.51 3.91
CA ILE A 375 -23.77 -9.01 3.41
C ILE A 375 -23.01 -7.81 2.85
N ILE A 376 -21.88 -7.49 3.46
CA ILE A 376 -21.06 -6.34 3.07
C ILE A 376 -19.76 -6.73 2.37
N GLU A 377 -19.35 -8.00 2.48
CA GLU A 377 -18.18 -8.52 1.79
C GLU A 377 -18.40 -9.99 1.44
N TYR A 378 -18.29 -10.29 0.14
CA TYR A 378 -18.41 -11.63 -0.41
C TYR A 378 -17.54 -11.76 -1.65
N TYR A 379 -16.84 -12.89 -1.75
CA TYR A 379 -16.16 -13.32 -2.96
C TYR A 379 -16.52 -14.78 -3.26
N ASN A 380 -16.86 -15.07 -4.51
CA ASN A 380 -17.28 -16.37 -4.97
C ASN A 380 -16.09 -17.22 -5.42
N ILE A 381 -15.66 -18.14 -4.55
CA ILE A 381 -14.57 -19.09 -4.84
C ILE A 381 -15.03 -20.36 -5.58
N LYS A 382 -16.31 -20.46 -6.00
CA LYS A 382 -16.80 -21.64 -6.75
C LYS A 382 -16.19 -21.73 -8.15
N TYR A 383 -15.77 -20.60 -8.71
CA TYR A 383 -15.07 -20.55 -9.99
C TYR A 383 -13.70 -21.25 -9.91
N ASP A 384 -12.96 -21.01 -8.83
CA ASP A 384 -11.68 -21.66 -8.56
C ASP A 384 -11.84 -23.18 -8.39
N LEU A 385 -12.93 -23.59 -7.73
CA LEU A 385 -13.33 -24.99 -7.60
C LEU A 385 -13.65 -25.64 -8.95
N ALA A 386 -14.40 -24.96 -9.82
CA ALA A 386 -14.73 -25.47 -11.16
C ALA A 386 -13.47 -25.64 -12.05
N ALA A 387 -12.51 -24.72 -11.93
CA ALA A 387 -11.22 -24.83 -12.60
C ALA A 387 -10.42 -26.05 -12.13
N GLN A 388 -10.43 -26.36 -10.83
CA GLN A 388 -9.82 -27.58 -10.28
C GLN A 388 -10.53 -28.85 -10.77
N MET A 389 -11.85 -28.80 -10.93
CA MET A 389 -12.67 -29.89 -11.47
C MET A 389 -12.46 -30.13 -12.98
N LYS A 390 -11.69 -29.26 -13.67
CA LYS A 390 -11.51 -29.25 -15.14
C LYS A 390 -12.84 -29.18 -15.89
N GLU A 391 -13.83 -28.51 -15.30
CA GLU A 391 -15.11 -28.30 -15.94
C GLU A 391 -14.99 -27.11 -16.90
N ASP A 392 -15.44 -27.29 -18.15
CA ASP A 392 -15.47 -26.19 -19.11
C ASP A 392 -16.40 -25.10 -18.57
N GLN A 393 -15.87 -23.89 -18.44
CA GLN A 393 -16.65 -22.77 -17.98
C GLN A 393 -17.71 -22.43 -19.02
N LYS A 394 -18.96 -22.34 -18.57
CA LYS A 394 -20.06 -21.91 -19.40
C LYS A 394 -19.83 -20.45 -19.74
N LYS A 395 -19.59 -20.17 -21.02
CA LYS A 395 -19.66 -18.80 -21.52
C LYS A 395 -21.05 -18.24 -21.24
N GLY A 396 -21.05 -17.09 -20.60
CA GLY A 396 -22.23 -16.31 -20.34
C GLY A 396 -22.83 -15.72 -21.62
N THR A 397 -24.07 -15.25 -21.49
CA THR A 397 -24.76 -14.53 -22.57
C THR A 397 -25.41 -13.24 -22.07
N LEU A 398 -25.22 -12.91 -20.79
CA LEU A 398 -25.79 -11.73 -20.18
C LEU A 398 -25.16 -10.48 -20.78
N SER A 399 -25.99 -9.54 -21.22
CA SER A 399 -25.52 -8.23 -21.67
C SER A 399 -25.06 -7.39 -20.48
N GLN A 400 -24.14 -6.44 -20.69
CA GLN A 400 -23.70 -5.49 -19.64
C GLN A 400 -24.90 -4.78 -18.97
N LYS A 401 -25.95 -4.46 -19.74
CA LYS A 401 -27.16 -3.81 -19.22
C LYS A 401 -27.94 -4.74 -18.29
N ASP A 402 -28.08 -6.01 -18.64
CA ASP A 402 -28.79 -6.99 -17.81
C ASP A 402 -27.95 -7.35 -16.57
N ALA A 403 -26.62 -7.41 -16.71
CA ALA A 403 -25.68 -7.55 -15.61
C ALA A 403 -25.75 -6.37 -14.63
N LEU A 404 -25.88 -5.13 -15.12
CA LEU A 404 -26.09 -3.95 -14.27
C LEU A 404 -27.40 -4.04 -13.49
N GLN A 405 -28.48 -4.47 -14.13
CA GLN A 405 -29.76 -4.67 -13.45
C GLN A 405 -29.62 -5.73 -12.35
N GLN A 406 -28.90 -6.82 -12.63
CA GLN A 406 -28.64 -7.86 -11.65
C GLN A 406 -27.75 -7.39 -10.50
N ALA A 407 -26.76 -6.54 -10.74
CA ALA A 407 -25.96 -5.91 -9.71
C ALA A 407 -26.82 -5.04 -8.78
N VAL A 408 -27.71 -4.21 -9.37
CA VAL A 408 -28.68 -3.39 -8.62
C VAL A 408 -29.62 -4.26 -7.78
N ASP A 409 -30.14 -5.35 -8.35
CA ASP A 409 -31.04 -6.26 -7.65
C ASP A 409 -30.32 -7.00 -6.52
N SER A 410 -29.03 -7.31 -6.71
CA SER A 410 -28.18 -7.92 -5.68
C SER A 410 -27.96 -6.98 -4.50
N ILE A 411 -27.66 -5.69 -4.75
CA ILE A 411 -27.55 -4.67 -3.69
C ILE A 411 -28.87 -4.56 -2.93
N LYS A 412 -29.99 -4.41 -3.64
CA LYS A 412 -31.32 -4.29 -3.00
C LYS A 412 -31.73 -5.53 -2.20
N LYS A 413 -31.20 -6.71 -2.54
CA LYS A 413 -31.50 -7.97 -1.86
C LYS A 413 -30.61 -8.21 -0.64
N TRP A 414 -29.32 -7.93 -0.75
CA TRP A 414 -28.32 -8.34 0.23
C TRP A 414 -27.83 -7.20 1.12
N ALA A 415 -27.91 -5.96 0.64
CA ALA A 415 -27.51 -4.75 1.34
C ALA A 415 -28.48 -3.57 1.08
N PRO A 416 -29.80 -3.74 1.29
CA PRO A 416 -30.82 -2.74 0.95
C PRO A 416 -30.61 -1.37 1.61
N SER A 417 -30.11 -1.31 2.84
CA SER A 417 -29.95 -0.06 3.61
C SER A 417 -29.05 0.96 2.91
N TYR A 418 -28.12 0.49 2.09
CA TYR A 418 -27.19 1.34 1.33
C TYR A 418 -27.81 1.89 0.04
N ALA A 419 -28.92 1.34 -0.46
CA ALA A 419 -29.39 1.64 -1.81
C ALA A 419 -29.75 3.11 -2.06
N ASN A 420 -30.11 3.89 -1.03
CA ASN A 420 -30.37 5.33 -1.21
C ASN A 420 -29.12 6.21 -1.04
N GLU A 421 -28.08 5.70 -0.39
CA GLU A 421 -26.84 6.43 -0.13
C GLU A 421 -25.84 6.31 -1.28
N TYR A 422 -26.04 5.34 -2.18
CA TYR A 422 -25.14 5.06 -3.29
C TYR A 422 -25.81 5.31 -4.64
N ALA A 423 -25.03 5.82 -5.59
CA ALA A 423 -25.46 6.14 -6.94
C ALA A 423 -25.45 4.92 -7.85
N MET A 424 -26.27 4.96 -8.91
CA MET A 424 -25.99 4.21 -10.12
C MET A 424 -24.57 4.52 -10.63
N PRO A 425 -23.89 3.57 -11.30
CA PRO A 425 -22.51 3.77 -11.75
C PRO A 425 -22.38 5.01 -12.63
N VAL A 426 -21.37 5.85 -12.32
CA VAL A 426 -21.08 7.09 -13.07
C VAL A 426 -20.10 6.87 -14.22
N ALA A 427 -19.46 5.70 -14.25
CA ALA A 427 -18.55 5.23 -15.30
C ALA A 427 -19.11 3.94 -15.93
N GLU A 428 -18.55 3.58 -17.09
CA GLU A 428 -18.85 2.29 -17.73
C GLU A 428 -18.32 1.13 -16.89
N ALA A 429 -19.00 -0.03 -16.98
CA ALA A 429 -18.56 -1.23 -16.28
C ALA A 429 -17.30 -1.78 -16.95
N HIS A 430 -16.36 -2.27 -16.16
CA HIS A 430 -15.21 -2.98 -16.72
C HIS A 430 -15.60 -4.45 -16.98
N TYR A 431 -15.22 -4.99 -18.13
CA TYR A 431 -15.45 -6.39 -18.47
C TYR A 431 -14.15 -7.18 -18.37
N PHE A 432 -14.14 -8.18 -17.51
CA PHE A 432 -13.01 -9.07 -17.29
C PHE A 432 -13.14 -10.31 -18.17
N GLU A 433 -12.31 -10.41 -19.20
CA GLU A 433 -12.36 -11.55 -20.14
C GLU A 433 -12.02 -12.89 -19.49
N HIS A 434 -11.11 -12.89 -18.52
CA HIS A 434 -10.55 -14.11 -17.93
C HIS A 434 -11.55 -14.92 -17.08
N ASN A 435 -12.57 -14.26 -16.54
CA ASN A 435 -13.65 -14.87 -15.76
C ASN A 435 -15.03 -14.56 -16.32
N ASP A 436 -15.09 -14.00 -17.54
CA ASP A 436 -16.31 -13.66 -18.26
C ASP A 436 -17.29 -12.88 -17.36
N SER A 437 -16.86 -11.73 -16.84
CA SER A 437 -17.60 -11.01 -15.80
C SER A 437 -17.61 -9.48 -15.96
N TYR A 438 -18.62 -8.84 -15.39
CA TYR A 438 -18.82 -7.40 -15.40
C TYR A 438 -18.64 -6.84 -14.00
N TYR A 439 -17.75 -5.85 -13.88
CA TYR A 439 -17.46 -5.14 -12.65
C TYR A 439 -18.09 -3.75 -12.64
N PHE A 440 -18.93 -3.52 -11.63
CA PHE A 440 -19.66 -2.28 -11.42
C PHE A 440 -19.21 -1.61 -10.12
N SER A 441 -18.96 -0.29 -10.19
CA SER A 441 -18.76 0.56 -9.02
C SER A 441 -19.93 1.52 -8.85
N PHE A 442 -20.54 1.50 -7.67
CA PHE A 442 -21.61 2.38 -7.26
C PHE A 442 -21.04 3.33 -6.20
N PRO A 443 -20.74 4.60 -6.53
CA PRO A 443 -20.13 5.53 -5.57
C PRO A 443 -21.15 6.04 -4.56
N ARG A 444 -20.72 6.35 -3.34
CA ARG A 444 -21.56 7.03 -2.35
C ARG A 444 -21.95 8.43 -2.84
N ILE A 445 -23.12 8.90 -2.44
CA ILE A 445 -23.62 10.25 -2.73
C ILE A 445 -23.73 11.03 -1.43
N VAL A 446 -23.07 12.19 -1.38
CA VAL A 446 -23.20 13.16 -0.29
C VAL A 446 -23.46 14.54 -0.88
N ASN A 447 -24.48 15.26 -0.41
CA ASN A 447 -24.85 16.58 -0.91
C ASN A 447 -25.06 16.65 -2.45
N GLY A 448 -25.47 15.53 -3.07
CA GLY A 448 -25.66 15.42 -4.52
C GLY A 448 -24.37 15.22 -5.32
N LEU A 449 -23.22 15.05 -4.65
CA LEU A 449 -21.91 14.78 -5.24
C LEU A 449 -21.51 13.33 -5.00
N ALA A 450 -20.78 12.74 -5.95
CA ALA A 450 -20.17 11.43 -5.78
C ALA A 450 -18.99 11.52 -4.80
N VAL A 451 -18.74 10.44 -4.07
CA VAL A 451 -17.56 10.26 -3.22
C VAL A 451 -16.61 9.28 -3.91
N GLU A 452 -15.37 9.70 -4.13
CA GLU A 452 -14.27 8.85 -4.53
C GLU A 452 -13.59 8.26 -3.30
N GLY A 453 -13.38 6.94 -3.30
CA GLY A 453 -12.86 6.20 -2.14
C GLY A 453 -13.93 5.57 -1.24
N ASP A 454 -15.21 5.77 -1.52
CA ASP A 454 -16.34 5.14 -0.82
C ASP A 454 -17.37 4.65 -1.87
N GLN A 455 -17.39 3.35 -2.11
CA GLN A 455 -18.18 2.72 -3.17
C GLN A 455 -18.64 1.31 -2.78
N ILE A 456 -19.77 0.89 -3.35
CA ILE A 456 -20.15 -0.52 -3.43
C ILE A 456 -19.59 -1.06 -4.75
N THR A 457 -18.87 -2.17 -4.69
CA THR A 457 -18.41 -2.87 -5.88
C THR A 457 -19.17 -4.18 -6.03
N VAL A 458 -19.59 -4.48 -7.25
CA VAL A 458 -20.31 -5.71 -7.57
C VAL A 458 -19.71 -6.33 -8.82
N ASN A 459 -19.35 -7.61 -8.72
CA ASN A 459 -18.93 -8.39 -9.87
C ASN A 459 -20.01 -9.42 -10.23
N ILE A 460 -20.50 -9.36 -11.48
CA ILE A 460 -21.52 -10.27 -12.02
C ILE A 460 -20.92 -11.06 -13.18
N GLY A 461 -20.89 -12.39 -13.07
CA GLY A 461 -20.51 -13.25 -14.19
C GLY A 461 -21.52 -13.12 -15.33
N ALA A 462 -21.08 -13.24 -16.57
CA ALA A 462 -21.95 -13.20 -17.75
C ALA A 462 -22.92 -14.39 -17.81
N ALA A 463 -22.71 -15.42 -16.97
CA ALA A 463 -23.68 -16.49 -16.72
C ALA A 463 -24.84 -16.07 -15.81
N GLY A 464 -24.72 -14.92 -15.14
CA GLY A 464 -25.70 -14.35 -14.22
C GLY A 464 -25.45 -14.69 -12.75
N ASP A 465 -24.24 -15.10 -12.37
CA ASP A 465 -23.91 -15.38 -10.98
C ASP A 465 -23.30 -14.15 -10.30
N LEU A 466 -23.62 -13.93 -9.02
CA LEU A 466 -22.90 -12.95 -8.19
C LEU A 466 -21.52 -13.52 -7.86
N LEU A 467 -20.47 -12.88 -8.37
CA LEU A 467 -19.09 -13.28 -8.16
C LEU A 467 -18.43 -12.52 -7.02
N GLY A 468 -18.86 -11.28 -6.77
CA GLY A 468 -18.36 -10.50 -5.66
C GLY A 468 -19.26 -9.35 -5.28
N LEU A 469 -19.27 -9.01 -4.00
CA LEU A 469 -19.91 -7.83 -3.43
C LEU A 469 -18.98 -7.28 -2.35
N SER A 470 -18.60 -6.01 -2.43
CA SER A 470 -17.84 -5.33 -1.38
C SER A 470 -18.41 -3.95 -1.12
N ILE A 471 -18.59 -3.62 0.16
CA ILE A 471 -19.13 -2.35 0.62
C ILE A 471 -18.11 -1.73 1.59
N MET A 472 -17.42 -0.70 1.12
CA MET A 472 -16.43 0.03 1.91
C MET A 472 -17.01 1.37 2.36
N THR A 473 -17.82 1.34 3.42
CA THR A 473 -18.43 2.56 3.99
C THR A 473 -17.72 2.99 5.26
N TYR A 474 -17.18 4.21 5.28
CA TYR A 474 -16.69 4.84 6.49
C TYR A 474 -17.83 5.53 7.25
N SER A 475 -17.96 5.24 8.54
CA SER A 475 -18.84 5.96 9.46
C SER A 475 -18.18 7.26 9.93
N ASP A 476 -19.00 8.21 10.40
CA ASP A 476 -18.57 9.44 11.09
C ASP A 476 -17.63 10.38 10.31
N VAL A 477 -17.62 10.28 8.99
CA VAL A 477 -16.90 11.22 8.12
C VAL A 477 -17.51 12.62 8.24
N LYS A 478 -16.66 13.61 8.55
CA LYS A 478 -17.04 15.03 8.50
C LYS A 478 -16.99 15.50 7.05
N TRP A 479 -18.15 15.77 6.47
CA TRP A 479 -18.27 16.22 5.09
C TRP A 479 -18.16 17.75 4.99
N PRO A 480 -17.15 18.30 4.30
CA PRO A 480 -17.09 19.74 4.03
C PRO A 480 -18.34 20.23 3.30
N THR A 481 -18.81 21.43 3.66
CA THR A 481 -19.94 22.05 2.95
C THR A 481 -19.53 22.44 1.52
N VAL A 482 -20.48 22.39 0.59
CA VAL A 482 -20.27 22.86 -0.79
C VAL A 482 -20.35 24.39 -0.94
N ALA A 483 -20.55 25.12 0.17
CA ALA A 483 -20.49 26.58 0.19
C ALA A 483 -19.05 27.07 0.03
N ASP A 484 -18.84 28.27 -0.50
CA ASP A 484 -17.53 28.93 -0.58
C ASP A 484 -16.43 28.12 -1.30
N VAL A 485 -16.82 27.24 -2.22
CA VAL A 485 -15.87 26.59 -3.13
C VAL A 485 -15.48 27.54 -4.26
N VAL A 486 -14.27 27.38 -4.79
CA VAL A 486 -13.83 28.00 -6.04
C VAL A 486 -14.87 27.69 -7.12
N SER A 487 -15.18 28.66 -7.99
CA SER A 487 -16.22 28.43 -9.00
C SER A 487 -15.76 27.37 -10.02
N LYS A 488 -16.73 26.65 -10.58
CA LYS A 488 -16.47 25.65 -11.61
C LYS A 488 -15.77 26.25 -12.83
N GLU A 489 -16.09 27.49 -13.19
CA GLU A 489 -15.45 28.22 -14.30
C GLU A 489 -13.98 28.49 -14.01
N GLU A 490 -13.65 28.92 -12.79
CA GLU A 490 -12.26 29.20 -12.39
C GLU A 490 -11.44 27.90 -12.32
N ALA A 491 -11.98 26.83 -11.70
CA ALA A 491 -11.32 25.53 -11.70
C ALA A 491 -11.13 24.98 -13.12
N THR A 492 -12.13 25.13 -14.00
CA THR A 492 -12.05 24.72 -15.41
C THR A 492 -10.95 25.49 -16.14
N LYS A 493 -10.85 26.80 -15.91
CA LYS A 493 -9.79 27.63 -16.47
C LYS A 493 -8.40 27.15 -16.02
N GLN A 494 -8.21 26.90 -14.72
CA GLN A 494 -6.95 26.40 -14.19
C GLN A 494 -6.55 25.04 -14.79
N LEU A 495 -7.50 24.11 -14.91
CA LEU A 495 -7.27 22.82 -15.58
C LEU A 495 -6.79 23.03 -17.03
N LYS A 496 -7.46 23.90 -17.80
CA LYS A 496 -7.09 24.19 -19.20
C LYS A 496 -5.72 24.85 -19.34
N GLU A 497 -5.38 25.77 -18.43
CA GLU A 497 -4.10 26.48 -18.41
C GLU A 497 -2.93 25.56 -18.00
N SER A 498 -3.19 24.56 -17.16
CA SER A 498 -2.20 23.58 -16.70
C SER A 498 -2.02 22.37 -17.61
N LEU A 499 -2.87 22.23 -18.64
CA LEU A 499 -2.87 21.06 -19.52
C LEU A 499 -1.57 20.98 -20.31
N SER A 500 -0.91 19.83 -20.21
CA SER A 500 0.08 19.37 -21.18
C SER A 500 -0.31 18.00 -21.73
N LEU A 501 0.25 17.63 -22.89
CA LEU A 501 0.02 16.32 -23.49
C LEU A 501 1.33 15.54 -23.53
N GLN A 502 1.31 14.31 -23.01
CA GLN A 502 2.40 13.36 -23.13
C GLN A 502 2.06 12.34 -24.21
N LEU A 503 2.97 12.15 -25.17
CA LEU A 503 2.83 11.13 -26.19
C LEU A 503 3.38 9.80 -25.63
N GLN A 504 2.59 8.73 -25.68
CA GLN A 504 3.00 7.40 -25.23
C GLN A 504 2.31 6.27 -26.01
N TYR A 505 2.92 5.10 -26.01
CA TYR A 505 2.32 3.87 -26.50
C TYR A 505 1.62 3.14 -25.36
N MET A 506 0.41 2.65 -25.59
CA MET A 506 -0.35 1.86 -24.61
C MET A 506 -1.19 0.82 -25.35
N ASN A 507 -1.34 -0.36 -24.77
CA ASN A 507 -2.32 -1.32 -25.24
C ASN A 507 -3.71 -0.85 -24.80
N ILE A 508 -4.59 -0.57 -25.76
CA ILE A 508 -5.97 -0.16 -25.47
C ILE A 508 -6.86 -1.40 -25.60
N PRO A 509 -7.72 -1.71 -24.60
CA PRO A 509 -8.68 -2.79 -24.71
C PRO A 509 -9.53 -2.69 -25.98
N ASN A 510 -9.81 -3.83 -26.63
CA ASN A 510 -10.61 -3.93 -27.86
C ASN A 510 -10.05 -3.18 -29.09
N VAL A 511 -8.79 -2.70 -29.05
CA VAL A 511 -8.14 -2.03 -30.18
C VAL A 511 -6.94 -2.85 -30.64
N GLY A 512 -7.08 -3.51 -31.80
CA GLY A 512 -6.07 -4.44 -32.28
C GLY A 512 -6.09 -5.75 -31.49
N ASN A 513 -4.91 -6.31 -31.24
CA ASN A 513 -4.74 -7.48 -30.37
C ASN A 513 -3.88 -7.09 -29.14
N ASP A 514 -3.73 -7.98 -28.17
CA ASP A 514 -2.91 -7.78 -26.96
C ASP A 514 -1.40 -7.60 -27.21
N GLU A 515 -0.97 -7.60 -28.48
CA GLU A 515 0.41 -7.34 -28.90
C GLU A 515 0.51 -6.03 -29.72
N HIS A 516 -0.58 -5.29 -29.89
CA HIS A 516 -0.60 -4.00 -30.56
C HIS A 516 -0.60 -2.86 -29.54
N TYR A 517 0.31 -1.92 -29.73
CA TYR A 517 0.38 -0.69 -28.97
C TYR A 517 -0.11 0.49 -29.79
N SER A 518 -1.19 1.09 -29.31
CA SER A 518 -1.74 2.31 -29.90
C SER A 518 -0.98 3.53 -29.39
N LEU A 519 -0.81 4.52 -30.26
CA LEU A 519 -0.18 5.79 -29.89
C LEU A 519 -1.23 6.73 -29.31
N ILE A 520 -0.98 7.29 -28.13
CA ILE A 520 -1.94 8.11 -27.37
C ILE A 520 -1.30 9.42 -26.94
N TYR A 521 -2.05 10.51 -27.07
CA TYR A 521 -1.82 11.75 -26.34
C TYR A 521 -2.53 11.68 -24.99
N GLN A 522 -1.75 11.45 -23.93
CA GLN A 522 -2.18 11.41 -22.54
C GLN A 522 -2.23 12.84 -21.96
N PRO A 523 -3.40 13.34 -21.51
CA PRO A 523 -3.50 14.60 -20.81
C PRO A 523 -2.83 14.52 -19.44
N LEU A 524 -2.02 15.52 -19.13
CA LEU A 524 -1.42 15.76 -17.83
C LEU A 524 -1.87 17.13 -17.33
N PHE A 525 -2.18 17.22 -16.03
CA PHE A 525 -2.57 18.45 -15.36
C PHE A 525 -1.55 18.70 -14.27
N LYS A 526 -0.80 19.81 -14.33
CA LYS A 526 0.33 20.02 -13.40
C LYS A 526 1.26 18.79 -13.36
N GLU A 527 1.68 18.34 -14.55
CA GLU A 527 2.61 17.22 -14.78
C GLU A 527 2.13 15.81 -14.39
N ASN A 528 0.89 15.65 -13.91
CA ASN A 528 0.32 14.35 -13.54
C ASN A 528 -1.14 14.23 -14.04
N SER A 529 -1.53 13.07 -14.59
CA SER A 529 -2.89 12.82 -15.09
C SER A 529 -3.96 12.80 -13.99
N TYR A 530 -3.55 12.58 -12.74
CA TYR A 530 -4.42 12.44 -11.57
C TYR A 530 -4.39 13.65 -10.63
N SER A 531 -3.66 14.72 -10.98
CA SER A 531 -3.68 15.95 -10.18
C SER A 531 -5.09 16.51 -10.03
N MET A 532 -5.41 16.95 -8.83
CA MET A 532 -6.71 17.53 -8.49
C MET A 532 -6.51 18.96 -7.99
N ILE A 533 -7.59 19.75 -7.95
CA ILE A 533 -7.58 21.09 -7.32
C ILE A 533 -8.44 21.00 -6.06
N ASP A 534 -7.88 21.40 -4.91
CA ASP A 534 -8.66 21.57 -3.68
C ASP A 534 -9.73 22.64 -3.91
N ALA A 535 -10.99 22.26 -3.78
CA ALA A 535 -12.11 23.13 -4.14
C ALA A 535 -12.30 24.29 -3.16
N LYS A 536 -11.75 24.22 -1.95
CA LYS A 536 -11.86 25.29 -0.94
C LYS A 536 -10.77 26.35 -1.11
N THR A 537 -9.57 25.92 -1.50
CA THR A 537 -8.39 26.78 -1.54
C THR A 537 -7.96 27.15 -2.96
N GLY A 538 -8.36 26.37 -3.97
CA GLY A 538 -7.88 26.50 -5.35
C GLY A 538 -6.44 26.04 -5.55
N LYS A 539 -5.83 25.37 -4.57
CA LYS A 539 -4.46 24.84 -4.69
C LYS A 539 -4.47 23.46 -5.34
N TRP A 540 -3.40 23.11 -6.05
CA TRP A 540 -3.23 21.77 -6.59
C TRP A 540 -2.96 20.76 -5.47
N LEU A 541 -3.54 19.57 -5.63
CA LEU A 541 -3.27 18.36 -4.89
C LEU A 541 -2.64 17.38 -5.90
N SER A 542 -1.32 17.28 -5.92
CA SER A 542 -0.59 16.37 -6.80
C SER A 542 0.30 15.46 -5.96
N SER A 543 0.29 14.16 -6.25
CA SER A 543 1.15 13.16 -5.60
C SER A 543 2.63 13.30 -5.97
N ASN A 544 2.93 14.06 -7.03
CA ASN A 544 4.27 14.18 -7.61
C ASN A 544 4.95 15.52 -7.28
N GLU A 545 4.31 16.39 -6.51
CA GLU A 545 5.05 17.48 -5.89
C GLU A 545 6.02 16.81 -4.91
N LYS A 546 7.31 16.75 -5.27
CA LYS A 546 8.37 16.69 -4.28
C LYS A 546 8.11 17.89 -3.38
N GLU A 547 7.47 17.67 -2.23
CA GLU A 547 7.22 18.75 -1.29
C GLU A 547 8.56 19.45 -1.08
N GLU A 548 8.62 20.71 -1.51
CA GLU A 548 9.81 21.51 -1.33
C GLU A 548 9.87 21.87 0.15
N TYR A 549 10.48 20.97 0.92
CA TYR A 549 10.77 21.21 2.31
C TYR A 549 11.83 22.30 2.42
N PRO A 550 11.65 23.32 3.28
CA PRO A 550 12.67 24.33 3.47
C PRO A 550 13.93 23.67 4.04
N ALA A 551 15.06 23.94 3.41
CA ALA A 551 16.34 23.42 3.87
C ALA A 551 16.76 24.14 5.16
N VAL A 552 16.97 23.38 6.22
CA VAL A 552 17.44 23.90 7.51
C VAL A 552 18.95 23.72 7.62
N GLU A 553 19.66 24.83 7.78
CA GLU A 553 21.09 24.85 8.03
C GLU A 553 21.37 24.79 9.53
N HIS A 554 22.33 23.95 9.95
CA HIS A 554 22.83 23.91 11.32
C HIS A 554 24.24 23.29 11.35
N PRO A 555 25.19 23.82 12.15
CA PRO A 555 26.59 23.37 12.11
C PRO A 555 26.81 21.86 12.33
N THR A 556 25.93 21.19 13.07
CA THR A 556 26.12 19.77 13.44
C THR A 556 24.86 18.91 13.36
N ALA A 557 23.73 19.44 12.91
CA ALA A 557 22.43 18.74 12.92
C ALA A 557 21.63 18.91 11.61
N ALA A 558 22.21 19.55 10.58
CA ALA A 558 21.49 19.83 9.34
C ALA A 558 21.01 18.54 8.68
N GLN A 559 21.82 17.48 8.69
CA GLN A 559 21.45 16.22 8.04
C GLN A 559 20.22 15.58 8.71
N GLU A 560 20.26 15.50 10.05
CA GLU A 560 19.20 14.92 10.87
C GLU A 560 17.92 15.74 10.79
N LEU A 561 18.00 17.07 10.93
CA LEU A 561 16.86 17.97 10.82
C LEU A 561 16.17 17.84 9.45
N ASN A 562 16.93 17.94 8.36
CA ASN A 562 16.36 17.85 7.00
C ASN A 562 15.77 16.47 6.72
N HIS A 563 16.29 15.39 7.31
CA HIS A 563 15.69 14.07 7.19
C HIS A 563 14.35 13.97 7.94
N LEU A 564 14.30 14.48 9.19
CA LEU A 564 13.07 14.53 9.98
C LEU A 564 11.97 15.39 9.32
N ILE A 565 12.37 16.46 8.64
CA ILE A 565 11.45 17.31 7.88
C ILE A 565 10.92 16.56 6.67
N ARG A 566 11.79 15.95 5.85
CA ARG A 566 11.38 15.19 4.66
C ARG A 566 10.45 14.03 4.98
N MET A 567 10.61 13.41 6.14
CA MET A 567 9.72 12.33 6.59
C MET A 567 8.40 12.81 7.24
N GLY A 568 8.15 14.12 7.29
CA GLY A 568 6.97 14.68 7.95
C GLY A 568 6.93 14.47 9.48
N ALA A 569 8.07 14.15 10.09
CA ALA A 569 8.20 14.02 11.54
C ALA A 569 8.40 15.37 12.23
N LEU A 570 8.96 16.35 11.51
CA LEU A 570 9.18 17.71 11.97
C LEU A 570 8.61 18.71 10.96
N GLU A 571 7.65 19.51 11.38
CA GLU A 571 7.10 20.59 10.56
C GLU A 571 7.85 21.90 10.84
N VAL A 572 8.18 22.63 9.78
CA VAL A 572 8.99 23.85 9.87
C VAL A 572 8.42 24.95 8.98
N ASP A 573 8.57 26.20 9.41
CA ASP A 573 8.24 27.38 8.63
C ASP A 573 9.52 28.17 8.26
N GLU A 574 9.34 29.30 7.57
CA GLU A 574 10.44 30.18 7.16
C GLU A 574 11.22 30.83 8.34
N ASN A 575 10.64 30.82 9.55
CA ASN A 575 11.23 31.39 10.77
C ASN A 575 11.77 30.32 11.72
N PHE A 576 11.85 29.06 11.27
CA PHE A 576 12.29 27.95 12.09
C PHE A 576 13.70 28.18 12.64
N ASN A 577 13.83 28.07 13.96
CA ASN A 577 15.11 28.16 14.67
C ASN A 577 15.51 26.78 15.24
N PRO A 578 16.54 26.12 14.68
CA PRO A 578 16.97 24.80 15.16
C PRO A 578 17.49 24.79 16.61
N ASP A 579 17.92 25.95 17.13
CA ASP A 579 18.40 26.11 18.51
C ASP A 579 17.29 26.52 19.49
N ALA A 580 16.03 26.62 19.05
CA ALA A 580 14.92 26.91 19.93
C ALA A 580 14.55 25.69 20.79
N ALA A 581 14.13 25.95 22.03
CA ALA A 581 13.65 24.92 22.94
C ALA A 581 12.36 24.26 22.43
N ILE A 582 12.36 22.93 22.36
CA ILE A 582 11.22 22.13 21.88
C ILE A 582 10.21 21.87 23.01
N SER A 583 8.92 21.82 22.65
CA SER A 583 7.86 21.43 23.58
C SER A 583 7.81 19.90 23.75
N LYS A 584 7.18 19.43 24.84
CA LYS A 584 6.97 18.00 25.09
C LYS A 584 6.12 17.35 24.00
N GLY A 585 5.06 18.02 23.56
CA GLY A 585 4.15 17.52 22.53
C GLY A 585 4.86 17.34 21.19
N GLU A 586 5.62 18.36 20.75
CA GLU A 586 6.34 18.31 19.49
C GLU A 586 7.48 17.28 19.52
N ALA A 587 8.22 17.20 20.63
CA ALA A 587 9.25 16.19 20.81
C ALA A 587 8.68 14.76 20.77
N LEU A 588 7.50 14.54 21.37
CA LEU A 588 6.83 13.24 21.31
C LEU A 588 6.40 12.93 19.87
N LYS A 589 5.86 13.91 19.14
CA LYS A 589 5.48 13.76 17.72
C LYS A 589 6.70 13.35 16.89
N VAL A 590 7.84 14.03 17.02
CA VAL A 590 9.09 13.68 16.35
C VAL A 590 9.52 12.25 16.70
N LEU A 591 9.66 11.93 17.99
CA LEU A 591 10.13 10.61 18.41
C LEU A 591 9.22 9.47 17.93
N MET A 592 7.89 9.63 18.07
CA MET A 592 6.93 8.61 17.65
C MET A 592 6.92 8.42 16.14
N LYS A 593 6.79 9.51 15.36
CA LYS A 593 6.79 9.43 13.89
C LYS A 593 8.12 8.90 13.33
N SER A 594 9.24 9.14 14.02
CA SER A 594 10.55 8.74 13.52
C SER A 594 11.00 7.33 13.91
N LEU A 595 10.56 6.82 15.06
CA LEU A 595 11.12 5.60 15.68
C LEU A 595 10.13 4.45 15.81
N THR A 596 8.85 4.70 15.55
CA THR A 596 7.84 3.65 15.62
C THR A 596 7.37 3.31 14.21
N TYR A 597 7.04 2.05 14.00
CA TYR A 597 6.29 1.68 12.83
C TYR A 597 4.88 2.26 13.00
N SER A 598 4.57 3.21 12.13
CA SER A 598 3.19 3.59 11.86
C SER A 598 2.47 2.47 11.10
N TYR A 599 2.60 1.21 11.52
CA TYR A 599 1.63 0.18 11.18
C TYR A 599 0.46 0.43 12.10
N ASP A 600 -0.67 0.89 11.54
CA ASP A 600 -2.05 0.51 11.87
C ASP A 600 -2.25 -0.14 13.25
N TYR A 601 -1.70 0.46 14.30
CA TYR A 601 -1.76 -0.07 15.65
C TYR A 601 -3.12 0.36 16.16
N TYR A 602 -4.12 -0.43 15.77
CA TYR A 602 -5.31 -0.61 16.56
C TYR A 602 -4.87 -1.37 17.82
N PRO A 603 -4.85 -0.74 19.00
CA PRO A 603 -5.09 -1.50 20.20
C PRO A 603 -6.45 -2.18 20.02
N GLN A 604 -6.43 -3.47 19.72
CA GLN A 604 -7.59 -4.34 19.83
C GLN A 604 -8.03 -4.33 21.29
N GLY A 605 -9.01 -3.48 21.61
CA GLY A 605 -9.58 -3.32 22.94
C GLY A 605 -10.08 -1.90 23.21
N GLU A 606 -11.08 -1.80 24.08
CA GLU A 606 -11.61 -0.55 24.64
C GLU A 606 -10.51 0.24 25.39
N LEU A 607 -9.64 0.96 24.68
CA LEU A 607 -8.98 2.13 25.25
C LEU A 607 -9.99 3.29 25.23
N GLU A 608 -11.13 3.09 25.90
CA GLU A 608 -11.98 4.20 26.28
C GLU A 608 -11.17 5.15 27.18
N SER A 609 -11.04 6.38 26.71
CA SER A 609 -10.21 7.46 27.26
C SER A 609 -10.25 7.56 28.80
N LYS A 610 -9.15 7.22 29.48
CA LYS A 610 -8.96 7.52 30.93
C LYS A 610 -7.54 7.95 31.34
N PHE A 611 -6.60 8.06 30.40
CA PHE A 611 -5.18 8.28 30.73
C PHE A 611 -4.82 9.74 30.94
N PHE A 612 -5.37 10.67 30.16
CA PHE A 612 -5.07 12.11 30.28
C PHE A 612 -6.34 12.93 30.47
N ASP A 613 -6.33 13.81 31.47
CA ASP A 613 -7.49 14.65 31.81
C ASP A 613 -7.57 15.90 30.92
N ASN A 614 -6.48 16.24 30.23
CA ASN A 614 -6.29 17.51 29.52
C ASN A 614 -6.27 17.39 27.99
N ILE A 615 -6.53 16.21 27.42
CA ILE A 615 -6.48 15.97 25.96
C ILE A 615 -7.70 15.15 25.55
N GLN A 616 -8.40 15.63 24.54
CA GLN A 616 -9.61 15.05 23.99
C GLN A 616 -9.30 14.13 22.81
N PRO A 617 -10.16 13.12 22.51
CA PRO A 617 -10.00 12.26 21.34
C PRO A 617 -9.91 13.00 19.99
N THR A 618 -10.37 14.25 19.93
CA THR A 618 -10.30 15.11 18.74
C THR A 618 -8.99 15.88 18.59
N ASP A 619 -8.10 15.87 19.60
CA ASP A 619 -6.83 16.59 19.54
C ASP A 619 -5.80 15.83 18.69
N GLU A 620 -5.01 16.55 17.88
CA GLU A 620 -4.02 15.95 16.96
C GLU A 620 -3.01 15.03 17.67
N LEU A 621 -2.60 15.39 18.89
CA LEU A 621 -1.64 14.61 19.68
C LEU A 621 -2.25 13.38 20.37
N TYR A 622 -3.58 13.28 20.47
CA TYR A 622 -4.24 12.18 21.19
C TYR A 622 -3.81 10.79 20.72
N PRO A 623 -3.87 10.43 19.42
CA PRO A 623 -3.47 9.09 18.96
C PRO A 623 -1.99 8.80 19.26
N LEU A 624 -1.11 9.79 19.10
CA LEU A 624 0.32 9.65 19.39
C LEU A 624 0.58 9.43 20.89
N MET A 625 -0.16 10.10 21.75
CA MET A 625 -0.04 9.93 23.19
C MET A 625 -0.57 8.59 23.68
N MET A 626 -1.69 8.12 23.11
CA MET A 626 -2.22 6.79 23.39
C MET A 626 -1.23 5.70 22.97
N ALA A 627 -0.65 5.83 21.77
CA ALA A 627 0.41 4.93 21.32
C ALA A 627 1.63 4.98 22.26
N ALA A 628 2.07 6.18 22.66
CA ALA A 628 3.20 6.36 23.56
C ALA A 628 2.97 5.77 24.97
N VAL A 629 1.73 5.77 25.48
CA VAL A 629 1.34 5.06 26.71
C VAL A 629 1.39 3.55 26.48
N ALA A 630 0.80 3.07 25.37
CA ALA A 630 0.74 1.64 25.05
C ALA A 630 2.13 1.00 24.94
N ILE A 631 3.11 1.73 24.39
CA ILE A 631 4.50 1.26 24.29
C ILE A 631 5.37 1.64 25.51
N GLY A 632 4.78 2.27 26.54
CA GLY A 632 5.42 2.53 27.84
C GLY A 632 6.37 3.73 27.89
N ILE A 633 6.32 4.64 26.93
CA ILE A 633 7.11 5.89 26.93
C ILE A 633 6.51 6.88 27.91
N LEU A 634 5.21 7.10 27.82
CA LEU A 634 4.46 7.93 28.75
C LEU A 634 3.97 7.09 29.93
N ASP A 635 3.92 7.73 31.10
CA ASP A 635 3.43 7.08 32.32
C ASP A 635 1.90 7.21 32.37
N GLU A 636 1.19 6.09 32.46
CA GLU A 636 -0.27 6.08 32.57
C GLU A 636 -0.80 6.80 33.83
N SER A 637 0.05 6.96 34.85
CA SER A 637 -0.30 7.68 36.08
C SER A 637 -0.17 9.20 35.95
N ASP A 638 0.55 9.70 34.93
CA ASP A 638 0.73 11.13 34.68
C ASP A 638 -0.43 11.68 33.85
N LYS A 639 -1.55 11.96 34.53
CA LYS A 639 -2.78 12.42 33.89
C LYS A 639 -2.74 13.83 33.29
N GLY A 640 -1.63 14.55 33.44
CA GLY A 640 -1.54 15.98 33.16
C GLY A 640 -0.31 16.37 32.34
N LEU A 641 0.11 15.54 31.38
CA LEU A 641 1.21 15.89 30.48
C LEU A 641 0.93 17.24 29.81
N LYS A 642 1.71 18.25 30.18
CA LYS A 642 1.62 19.59 29.59
C LYS A 642 2.37 19.61 28.26
N ALA A 643 1.67 19.32 27.17
CA ALA A 643 2.25 19.23 25.82
C ALA A 643 3.04 20.50 25.44
N ASP A 644 2.56 21.70 25.82
CA ASP A 644 3.21 22.98 25.50
C ASP A 644 4.43 23.30 26.37
N ALA A 645 4.64 22.57 27.48
CA ALA A 645 5.80 22.81 28.33
C ALA A 645 7.09 22.41 27.60
N LYS A 646 8.19 23.13 27.87
CA LYS A 646 9.51 22.79 27.32
C LYS A 646 10.01 21.46 27.88
N LEU A 647 10.64 20.67 27.01
CA LEU A 647 11.22 19.38 27.37
C LEU A 647 12.65 19.58 27.88
N SER A 648 12.97 19.09 29.06
CA SER A 648 14.34 19.12 29.60
C SER A 648 15.17 17.91 29.18
N ARG A 649 16.49 18.02 29.28
CA ARG A 649 17.45 16.94 28.97
C ARG A 649 17.27 15.69 29.84
N GLU A 650 16.91 15.83 31.12
CA GLU A 650 16.64 14.66 31.96
C GLU A 650 15.29 13.99 31.65
N GLU A 651 14.31 14.73 31.13
CA GLU A 651 13.03 14.17 30.70
C GLU A 651 13.18 13.40 29.38
N VAL A 652 13.91 13.94 28.40
CA VAL A 652 14.16 13.20 27.15
C VAL A 652 15.01 11.95 27.38
N ALA A 653 15.95 12.00 28.33
CA ALA A 653 16.69 10.81 28.77
C ALA A 653 15.76 9.71 29.29
N LYS A 654 14.73 10.10 30.08
CA LYS A 654 13.71 9.17 30.57
C LYS A 654 12.92 8.53 29.42
N TRP A 655 12.48 9.32 28.44
CA TRP A 655 11.75 8.81 27.28
C TRP A 655 12.59 7.88 26.41
N ALA A 656 13.83 8.25 26.09
CA ALA A 656 14.73 7.44 25.27
C ALA A 656 15.03 6.08 25.90
N VAL A 657 15.32 6.04 27.20
CA VAL A 657 15.58 4.79 27.94
C VAL A 657 14.32 3.91 28.04
N ARG A 658 13.12 4.51 28.13
CA ARG A 658 11.85 3.78 28.05
C ARG A 658 11.61 3.19 26.66
N MET A 659 11.89 3.94 25.59
CA MET A 659 11.84 3.41 24.22
C MET A 659 12.73 2.18 24.07
N LEU A 660 13.92 2.19 24.67
CA LEU A 660 14.86 1.08 24.71
C LEU A 660 14.47 -0.09 25.66
N ASN A 661 13.27 -0.08 26.28
CA ASN A 661 12.86 -1.10 27.25
C ASN A 661 13.79 -1.24 28.48
N LEU A 662 14.56 -0.20 28.81
CA LEU A 662 15.53 -0.22 29.91
C LEU A 662 15.00 0.41 31.21
N GLU A 663 13.70 0.70 31.29
CA GLU A 663 13.09 1.35 32.45
C GLU A 663 13.32 0.57 33.76
N ALA A 664 13.17 -0.76 33.71
CA ALA A 664 13.33 -1.61 34.88
C ALA A 664 14.73 -1.46 35.51
N ALA A 665 15.77 -1.29 34.69
CA ALA A 665 17.12 -1.01 35.18
C ALA A 665 17.23 0.44 35.70
N ALA A 666 16.74 1.41 34.92
CA ALA A 666 16.87 2.83 35.23
C ALA A 666 16.17 3.28 36.53
N LYS A 667 15.10 2.60 36.95
CA LYS A 667 14.37 2.90 38.19
C LYS A 667 15.22 2.73 39.46
N HIS A 668 16.29 1.94 39.42
CA HIS A 668 17.23 1.76 40.54
C HIS A 668 18.25 2.90 40.63
N GLY A 669 17.79 4.15 40.70
CA GLY A 669 18.65 5.34 40.60
C GLY A 669 19.80 5.40 41.61
N ASP A 670 19.67 4.75 42.76
CA ASP A 670 20.64 4.69 43.86
C ASP A 670 21.93 3.94 43.52
N ILE A 671 21.89 3.00 42.56
CA ILE A 671 23.10 2.26 42.15
C ILE A 671 23.96 3.03 41.14
N TYR A 672 23.41 4.09 40.54
CA TYR A 672 24.07 4.84 39.47
C TYR A 672 24.89 6.02 40.01
N GLN A 673 26.17 6.05 39.63
CA GLN A 673 27.07 7.16 39.92
C GLN A 673 27.24 8.02 38.66
N LEU A 674 26.92 9.30 38.78
CA LEU A 674 27.10 10.29 37.71
C LEU A 674 28.41 11.03 37.94
N GLY A 675 29.34 10.94 36.98
CA GLY A 675 30.67 11.57 37.05
C GLY A 675 30.72 13.06 36.72
N TYR A 676 29.56 13.73 36.67
CA TYR A 676 29.43 15.12 36.22
C TYR A 676 29.49 16.11 37.39
N THR A 677 30.03 17.30 37.13
CA THR A 677 30.16 18.36 38.16
C THR A 677 28.81 18.87 38.67
N ASP A 678 27.74 18.72 37.88
CA ASP A 678 26.38 19.13 38.19
C ASP A 678 25.43 17.95 38.45
N ALA A 679 25.97 16.76 38.76
CA ALA A 679 25.20 15.55 39.04
C ALA A 679 24.15 15.69 40.16
N ALA A 680 24.32 16.66 41.06
CA ALA A 680 23.37 16.97 42.13
C ALA A 680 22.10 17.68 41.63
N LYS A 681 22.10 18.22 40.40
CA LYS A 681 20.93 18.86 39.77
C LYS A 681 19.98 17.86 39.11
N VAL A 682 20.39 16.59 38.96
CA VAL A 682 19.55 15.54 38.38
C VAL A 682 18.48 15.14 39.37
N SER A 683 17.22 15.13 38.93
CA SER A 683 16.09 14.67 39.74
C SER A 683 16.31 13.22 40.20
N SER A 684 16.01 12.93 41.46
CA SER A 684 16.33 11.61 42.06
C SER A 684 15.65 10.44 41.34
N ASP A 685 14.43 10.63 40.85
CA ASP A 685 13.66 9.65 40.07
C ASP A 685 14.19 9.46 38.64
N LYS A 686 15.04 10.37 38.14
CA LYS A 686 15.60 10.34 36.77
C LYS A 686 17.06 9.94 36.72
N ARG A 687 17.70 9.72 37.88
CA ARG A 687 19.13 9.48 37.99
C ARG A 687 19.63 8.30 37.14
N GLY A 688 18.96 7.16 37.20
CA GLY A 688 19.35 5.99 36.39
C GLY A 688 19.09 6.20 34.90
N TYR A 689 18.03 6.92 34.52
CA TYR A 689 17.74 7.25 33.12
C TYR A 689 18.82 8.16 32.53
N VAL A 690 19.22 9.21 33.24
CA VAL A 690 20.32 10.09 32.84
C VAL A 690 21.63 9.30 32.75
N ALA A 691 21.91 8.41 33.71
CA ALA A 691 23.11 7.59 33.67
C ALA A 691 23.18 6.70 32.42
N LEU A 692 22.10 5.99 32.10
CA LEU A 692 22.04 5.12 30.93
C LEU A 692 22.10 5.92 29.62
N ALA A 693 21.28 6.96 29.47
CA ALA A 693 21.24 7.74 28.24
C ALA A 693 22.60 8.37 27.88
N TYR A 694 23.33 8.87 28.88
CA TYR A 694 24.66 9.44 28.66
C TYR A 694 25.73 8.37 28.45
N ALA A 695 25.65 7.23 29.15
CA ALA A 695 26.57 6.11 28.95
C ALA A 695 26.46 5.50 27.54
N MET A 696 25.25 5.48 26.98
CA MET A 696 24.96 5.04 25.61
C MET A 696 25.26 6.12 24.56
N GLY A 697 25.66 7.32 24.97
CA GLY A 697 25.98 8.42 24.05
C GLY A 697 24.78 9.07 23.37
N LEU A 698 23.54 8.78 23.81
CA LEU A 698 22.32 9.42 23.31
C LEU A 698 22.30 10.92 23.63
N LEU A 699 22.85 11.28 24.80
CA LEU A 699 23.07 12.65 25.23
C LEU A 699 24.54 12.82 25.63
N ASN A 700 25.11 13.98 25.29
CA ASN A 700 26.51 14.28 25.55
C ASN A 700 26.66 15.36 26.62
N ALA A 701 27.65 15.19 27.50
CA ALA A 701 28.01 16.20 28.49
C ALA A 701 28.91 17.28 27.87
N GLU A 702 28.73 18.53 28.28
CA GLU A 702 29.54 19.66 27.84
C GLU A 702 30.37 20.16 29.01
N ASN A 703 31.69 20.31 28.85
CA ASN A 703 32.59 20.79 29.92
C ASN A 703 32.43 20.04 31.26
N ASN A 704 32.21 18.71 31.20
CA ASN A 704 31.92 17.85 32.36
C ASN A 704 30.63 18.22 33.13
N GLN A 705 29.64 18.76 32.44
CA GLN A 705 28.29 19.02 32.93
C GLN A 705 27.25 18.26 32.11
N ALA A 706 26.32 17.60 32.78
CA ALA A 706 25.20 16.93 32.13
C ALA A 706 24.11 17.92 31.71
N ASN A 707 23.97 19.06 32.41
CA ASN A 707 22.92 20.06 32.19
C ASN A 707 21.50 19.47 32.24
N PRO A 708 21.11 18.70 33.27
CA PRO A 708 19.86 17.93 33.27
C PRO A 708 18.59 18.77 33.12
N GLN A 709 18.60 19.99 33.65
CA GLN A 709 17.46 20.92 33.63
C GLN A 709 17.46 21.87 32.43
N GLN A 710 18.48 21.81 31.56
CA GLN A 710 18.50 22.61 30.34
C GLN A 710 17.39 22.13 29.40
N GLU A 711 16.72 23.08 28.75
CA GLU A 711 15.72 22.81 27.73
C GLU A 711 16.38 22.22 26.48
N MET A 712 15.80 21.15 25.95
CA MET A 712 16.25 20.47 24.75
C MET A 712 15.92 21.31 23.53
N THR A 713 16.86 21.46 22.60
CA THR A 713 16.59 22.13 21.31
C THR A 713 16.10 21.16 20.23
N TYR A 714 15.54 21.68 19.13
CA TYR A 714 15.21 20.86 17.96
C TYR A 714 16.45 20.15 17.39
N ALA A 715 17.58 20.87 17.27
CA ALA A 715 18.84 20.31 16.77
C ALA A 715 19.38 19.19 17.66
N GLU A 716 19.35 19.38 18.98
CA GLU A 716 19.76 18.32 19.93
C GLU A 716 18.84 17.11 19.82
N LEU A 717 17.52 17.31 19.73
CA LEU A 717 16.55 16.22 19.66
C LEU A 717 16.72 15.44 18.36
N ALA A 718 16.92 16.11 17.24
CA ALA A 718 17.11 15.48 15.94
C ALA A 718 18.29 14.49 15.96
N LYS A 719 19.43 14.93 16.51
CA LYS A 719 20.62 14.08 16.65
C LYS A 719 20.37 12.90 17.59
N MET A 720 19.79 13.16 18.76
CA MET A 720 19.49 12.11 19.73
C MET A 720 18.54 11.07 19.14
N THR A 721 17.53 11.49 18.37
CA THR A 721 16.55 10.60 17.73
C THR A 721 17.24 9.63 16.76
N VAL A 722 18.18 10.10 15.94
CA VAL A 722 18.95 9.23 15.04
C VAL A 722 19.85 8.25 15.81
N LEU A 723 20.49 8.71 16.89
CA LEU A 723 21.29 7.84 17.76
C LEU A 723 20.42 6.77 18.44
N LEU A 724 19.25 7.18 18.94
CA LEU A 724 18.27 6.30 19.58
C LEU A 724 17.76 5.23 18.60
N ALA A 725 17.48 5.60 17.35
CA ALA A 725 17.11 4.63 16.32
C ALA A 725 18.19 3.56 16.11
N ASN A 726 19.46 3.95 16.18
CA ASN A 726 20.58 3.02 16.03
C ASN A 726 20.73 2.09 17.23
N GLU A 727 20.59 2.61 18.45
CA GLU A 727 20.57 1.78 19.66
C GLU A 727 19.39 0.80 19.64
N MET A 728 18.18 1.26 19.28
CA MET A 728 17.00 0.38 19.18
C MET A 728 17.27 -0.84 18.29
N LYS A 729 17.93 -0.65 17.15
CA LYS A 729 18.31 -1.75 16.25
C LYS A 729 19.35 -2.67 16.88
N GLU A 730 20.37 -2.12 17.54
CA GLU A 730 21.41 -2.91 18.21
C GLU A 730 20.80 -3.86 19.27
N TYR A 731 19.74 -3.42 19.94
CA TYR A 731 18.99 -4.23 20.91
C TYR A 731 17.81 -5.01 20.30
N ASN A 732 17.62 -5.01 18.97
CA ASN A 732 16.48 -5.63 18.27
C ASN A 732 15.11 -5.17 18.81
N ILE A 733 14.98 -3.87 19.07
CA ILE A 733 13.77 -3.25 19.58
C ILE A 733 13.00 -2.66 18.41
N TYR A 734 11.87 -3.29 18.10
CA TYR A 734 10.91 -2.83 17.10
C TYR A 734 9.65 -2.37 17.85
N ARG A 735 9.17 -1.16 17.55
CA ARG A 735 8.07 -0.50 18.25
C ARG A 735 6.98 -0.07 17.31
#